data_AF-A0AA38MJ81-F1
#
_entry.id   AF-A0AA38MJ81-F1
#
_cell.length_a   1.000
_cell.length_b   1.000
_cell.length_c   1.000
_cell.angle_alpha   90.00
_cell.angle_beta   90.00
_cell.angle_gamma   90.00
#
_symmetry.space_group_name_H-M   'P 1'
#
loop_
_entity.id
_entity.type
_entity.pdbx_description
1 polymer ?
#
loop_
_entity_poly.entity_id
_entity_poly.type
_entity_poly.pdbx_seq_one_letter_code
_entity_poly.pdbx_strand_id
1 'polypeptide(L)'
;MDSSSDEEIRMWKEELRRKIEQKKRKKRENINNSGLRTCQSDENPCSSKMQIDFTKDDIQDSQFKAFGDNRYLKDVIKESIHPKKRRKIRAETRDKPVKTSTDNKKIKEVTDESVIRNKQRKIDTETTNKFVLEKTFQKRSGTTIKGQKYEDMIMANIILQLVSDSKVKDFYISSNNENFGDFDDVVIEIETDLGIETKAMQLKHSNNEKCFNTFDLTKKKGNFSIAKYFNSVQGIKGAAQQFILFTTYGTDISDTTKFKLEGEQFYLKPIKESGEDSLDLLRTSYYRFQIIEDESTMQNPEKIQKYRTFFERLRLYTNQDYVETLKNSTVNNFNTRFESKEDIFDKYLKVIAEWNMNEEKKEKLSKKMMQRAIALQLLSPHVEPFVFDGSANDKAKILREAICGFDITLAVTRNRDIVKGLWSDSGKDINFEELNRLRALYSLSSNNIDTLDGIDANTLTQLFWLMDKCPLIVQEHENVEKAIQLCHDAKFVLLGEGKYKEWMIDRSVFQNLSHLESKLDLCEKVLQKFTISLQGKDEINLETAFEQNEVLLKHVTVNELLEMSNGPCCIGGQKEAFPNLYIERNLSVNVIDIKYLEHVNQDTFIIINCEENSEQLKISREHTLIDINDFIAAVNIDIFQTPIFIVSKNKYSDFDFQKVCSKTPGFQNFNHSKFLDSKNLEWVRNVMMLVNCKIIKLNNHSKNEKEFWSFGFSNHINLITDDPGMGKTELTKSLKNGCCSKYWTVIMNPQDINSLFKTLQTCDASDYLNRFELFILNQKYLHLGHCLKFFKNMCLKQKQHRLHVGHTDEILTKNLYAASDLISMLSQGFRSVGYRKATLEVLS
;
A
#
# COMPACT_ATOMS: atom_id res chain seq x y z
N MET A 1 18.37 9.79 13.52
CA MET A 1 18.59 8.38 13.92
C MET A 1 18.64 7.45 12.68
N ASP A 2 19.12 7.91 11.51
CA ASP A 2 18.90 7.19 10.23
C ASP A 2 20.14 6.56 9.58
N SER A 3 21.31 6.52 10.22
CA SER A 3 22.49 5.86 9.62
C SER A 3 22.54 4.34 9.82
N SER A 4 21.69 3.80 10.70
CA SER A 4 21.63 2.35 11.01
C SER A 4 20.79 1.57 9.99
N SER A 5 19.76 2.20 9.41
CA SER A 5 18.83 1.55 8.50
C SER A 5 19.42 1.35 7.10
N ASP A 6 20.26 2.27 6.62
CA ASP A 6 20.86 2.18 5.28
C ASP A 6 21.86 1.02 5.15
N GLU A 7 22.62 0.71 6.22
CA GLU A 7 23.58 -0.41 6.22
C GLU A 7 22.85 -1.76 6.32
N GLU A 8 21.77 -1.84 7.10
CA GLU A 8 20.88 -3.03 7.14
C GLU A 8 20.22 -3.28 5.79
N ILE A 9 19.72 -2.23 5.13
CA ILE A 9 19.17 -2.31 3.76
C ILE A 9 20.25 -2.77 2.77
N ARG A 10 21.48 -2.28 2.89
CA ARG A 10 22.61 -2.68 2.03
C ARG A 10 22.94 -4.16 2.19
N MET A 11 23.13 -4.62 3.43
CA MET A 11 23.41 -6.03 3.71
C MET A 11 22.27 -6.95 3.25
N TRP A 12 21.02 -6.52 3.42
CA TRP A 12 19.85 -7.25 2.95
C TRP A 12 19.83 -7.39 1.43
N LYS A 13 20.11 -6.31 0.68
CA LYS A 13 20.22 -6.35 -0.78
C LYS A 13 21.30 -7.32 -1.23
N GLU A 14 22.44 -7.32 -0.55
CA GLU A 14 23.55 -8.25 -0.83
C GLU A 14 23.14 -9.70 -0.55
N GLU A 15 22.42 -9.97 0.54
CA GLU A 15 21.94 -11.33 0.85
C GLU A 15 20.87 -11.82 -0.12
N LEU A 16 19.92 -10.96 -0.51
CA LEU A 16 18.91 -11.30 -1.52
C LEU A 16 19.58 -11.60 -2.87
N ARG A 17 20.53 -10.75 -3.31
CA ARG A 17 21.34 -11.01 -4.51
C ARG A 17 22.08 -12.35 -4.39
N ARG A 18 22.69 -12.64 -3.24
CA ARG A 18 23.40 -13.90 -2.98
C ARG A 18 22.47 -15.10 -3.10
N LYS A 19 21.26 -15.05 -2.53
CA LYS A 19 20.26 -16.12 -2.62
C LYS A 19 19.76 -16.34 -4.05
N ILE A 20 19.46 -15.25 -4.77
CA ILE A 20 19.08 -15.31 -6.19
C ILE A 20 20.19 -15.96 -7.01
N GLU A 21 21.44 -15.55 -6.79
CA GLU A 21 22.59 -16.07 -7.52
C GLU A 21 22.91 -17.53 -7.19
N GLN A 22 22.76 -17.94 -5.93
CA GLN A 22 22.84 -19.36 -5.53
C GLN A 22 21.76 -20.21 -6.20
N LYS A 23 20.51 -19.73 -6.29
CA LYS A 23 19.44 -20.44 -7.02
C LYS A 23 19.76 -20.54 -8.51
N LYS A 24 20.31 -19.49 -9.13
CA LYS A 24 20.77 -19.52 -10.53
C LYS A 24 21.89 -20.54 -10.75
N ARG A 25 22.86 -20.63 -9.82
CA ARG A 25 23.92 -21.65 -9.86
C ARG A 25 23.33 -23.06 -9.78
N LYS A 26 22.45 -23.34 -8.81
CA LYS A 26 21.76 -24.63 -8.71
C LYS A 26 20.93 -24.97 -9.95
N LYS A 27 20.27 -23.99 -10.57
CA LYS A 27 19.51 -24.18 -11.82
C LYS A 27 20.44 -24.49 -13.00
N ARG A 28 21.60 -23.81 -13.12
CA ARG A 28 22.62 -24.09 -14.14
C ARG A 28 23.24 -25.47 -13.95
N GLU A 29 23.55 -25.84 -12.70
CA GLU A 29 24.04 -27.18 -12.34
C GLU A 29 23.01 -28.25 -12.68
N ASN A 30 21.73 -28.03 -12.38
CA ASN A 30 20.66 -28.97 -12.75
C ASN A 30 20.45 -29.07 -14.27
N ILE A 31 20.54 -27.96 -15.01
CA ILE A 31 20.45 -27.96 -16.48
C ILE A 31 21.65 -28.73 -17.06
N ASN A 32 22.87 -28.45 -16.60
CA ASN A 32 24.08 -29.15 -17.04
C ASN A 32 24.03 -30.65 -16.68
N ASN A 33 23.54 -31.01 -15.49
CA ASN A 33 23.38 -32.40 -15.08
C ASN A 33 22.23 -33.12 -15.81
N SER A 34 21.21 -32.40 -16.26
CA SER A 34 20.11 -32.95 -17.08
C SER A 34 20.48 -33.11 -18.55
N GLY A 35 21.43 -32.31 -19.05
CA GLY A 35 21.98 -32.41 -20.42
C GLY A 35 23.06 -33.50 -20.56
N LEU A 36 23.58 -34.03 -19.46
CA LEU A 36 24.65 -35.04 -19.42
C LEU A 36 24.15 -36.50 -19.32
N ARG A 37 22.87 -36.76 -19.60
CA ARG A 37 22.30 -38.12 -19.58
C ARG A 37 22.18 -38.82 -20.95
N THR A 38 22.85 -38.32 -21.98
CA THR A 38 23.12 -39.08 -23.20
C THR A 38 24.57 -38.92 -23.59
N CYS A 39 25.23 -40.05 -23.89
CA CYS A 39 26.65 -40.24 -24.21
C CYS A 39 27.55 -40.53 -22.99
N GLN A 40 27.54 -41.79 -22.56
CA GLN A 40 28.73 -42.45 -22.02
C GLN A 40 29.55 -42.99 -23.19
N SER A 41 30.80 -42.53 -23.33
CA SER A 41 31.94 -43.37 -23.74
C SER A 41 33.23 -42.71 -23.27
N ASP A 42 34.16 -43.55 -22.85
CA ASP A 42 35.37 -43.30 -22.06
C ASP A 42 36.38 -42.32 -22.68
N GLU A 43 37.05 -41.51 -21.85
CA GLU A 43 38.49 -41.62 -21.51
C GLU A 43 39.00 -40.41 -20.68
N ASN A 44 40.20 -40.59 -20.11
CA ASN A 44 40.79 -40.00 -18.88
C ASN A 44 41.15 -38.48 -18.86
N PRO A 45 41.50 -37.93 -17.68
CA PRO A 45 41.46 -36.50 -17.36
C PRO A 45 42.82 -35.80 -17.46
N CYS A 46 42.80 -34.48 -17.66
CA CYS A 46 43.96 -33.65 -17.31
C CYS A 46 43.52 -32.33 -16.67
N SER A 47 44.02 -32.15 -15.45
CA SER A 47 43.83 -31.01 -14.56
C SER A 47 44.69 -29.81 -14.95
N SER A 48 44.15 -28.60 -14.79
CA SER A 48 44.92 -27.47 -14.25
C SER A 48 43.99 -26.38 -13.75
N LYS A 49 43.97 -26.23 -12.42
CA LYS A 49 43.46 -25.05 -11.72
C LYS A 49 44.40 -23.87 -12.04
N MET A 50 43.84 -22.73 -12.41
CA MET A 50 44.56 -21.46 -12.33
C MET A 50 43.68 -20.47 -11.57
N GLN A 51 44.11 -20.19 -10.35
CA GLN A 51 43.61 -19.18 -9.42
C GLN A 51 44.24 -17.85 -9.85
N ILE A 52 43.44 -16.81 -10.09
CA ILE A 52 43.94 -15.46 -10.27
C ILE A 52 43.22 -14.56 -9.27
N ASP A 53 44.01 -14.08 -8.31
CA ASP A 53 43.64 -13.06 -7.33
C ASP A 53 43.52 -11.69 -8.00
N PHE A 54 42.51 -10.90 -7.61
CA PHE A 54 42.42 -9.48 -7.94
C PHE A 54 42.65 -8.66 -6.68
N THR A 55 43.78 -7.93 -6.64
CA THR A 55 44.01 -6.83 -5.72
C THR A 55 43.43 -5.54 -6.30
N LYS A 56 42.70 -4.79 -5.45
CA LYS A 56 42.26 -3.41 -5.65
C LYS A 56 43.42 -2.42 -5.44
N ASP A 57 43.13 -1.16 -5.77
CA ASP A 57 43.90 0.10 -5.60
C ASP A 57 44.32 0.63 -6.97
N ASP A 58 44.13 1.88 -7.39
CA ASP A 58 43.56 3.12 -6.88
C ASP A 58 43.24 3.99 -8.12
N ILE A 59 42.49 5.09 -7.98
CA ILE A 59 42.80 6.43 -8.55
C ILE A 59 41.65 7.40 -8.28
N GLN A 60 42.02 8.46 -7.55
CA GLN A 60 41.28 9.67 -7.24
C GLN A 60 41.24 10.68 -8.41
N ASP A 61 40.21 11.52 -8.37
CA ASP A 61 40.14 12.95 -8.70
C ASP A 61 41.19 13.57 -9.64
N SER A 62 40.71 14.07 -10.78
CA SER A 62 40.91 15.49 -11.15
C SER A 62 40.15 15.86 -12.43
N GLN A 63 39.85 17.16 -12.54
CA GLN A 63 39.50 17.94 -13.74
C GLN A 63 38.02 18.31 -13.96
N PHE A 64 37.57 19.30 -13.18
CA PHE A 64 36.60 20.31 -13.59
C PHE A 64 37.33 21.53 -14.15
N LYS A 65 37.22 21.76 -15.47
CA LYS A 65 37.18 23.07 -16.15
C LYS A 65 37.25 22.87 -17.67
N ALA A 66 36.13 23.05 -18.36
CA ALA A 66 36.04 23.82 -19.61
C ALA A 66 34.65 23.67 -20.26
N PHE A 67 34.32 24.66 -21.08
CA PHE A 67 33.23 24.76 -22.06
C PHE A 67 31.90 25.34 -21.58
N GLY A 68 31.86 26.68 -21.64
CA GLY A 68 30.68 27.43 -22.03
C GLY A 68 30.59 27.63 -23.55
N ASP A 69 29.51 28.30 -23.94
CA ASP A 69 29.14 28.83 -25.26
C ASP A 69 28.55 27.86 -26.30
N ASN A 70 27.21 27.80 -26.33
CA ASN A 70 26.45 27.31 -27.48
C ASN A 70 25.68 28.49 -28.11
N ARG A 71 26.27 29.13 -29.13
CA ARG A 71 25.78 30.39 -29.76
C ARG A 71 24.67 30.18 -30.80
N TYR A 72 24.34 28.95 -31.16
CA TYR A 72 23.47 28.68 -32.32
C TYR A 72 21.96 28.96 -32.07
N LEU A 73 21.48 28.91 -30.82
CA LEU A 73 20.05 29.09 -30.51
C LEU A 73 19.57 30.55 -30.52
N LYS A 74 20.49 31.53 -30.45
CA LYS A 74 20.13 32.95 -30.44
C LYS A 74 19.86 33.52 -31.84
N ASP A 75 20.36 32.87 -32.88
CA ASP A 75 20.28 33.39 -34.24
C ASP A 75 18.98 32.98 -34.96
N VAL A 76 18.40 31.83 -34.62
CA VAL A 76 17.11 31.37 -35.18
C VAL A 76 15.92 32.23 -34.73
N ILE A 77 16.05 32.94 -33.62
CA ILE A 77 14.97 33.78 -33.06
C ILE A 77 14.98 35.20 -33.65
N LYS A 78 16.07 35.65 -34.30
CA LYS A 78 16.22 37.04 -34.75
C LYS A 78 15.75 37.34 -36.18
N GLU A 79 15.47 36.35 -37.03
CA GLU A 79 15.09 36.61 -38.43
C GLU A 79 13.58 36.77 -38.70
N SER A 80 12.71 36.73 -37.67
CA SER A 80 11.25 36.71 -37.89
C SER A 80 10.52 38.01 -37.54
N ILE A 81 11.09 39.21 -37.70
CA ILE A 81 10.33 40.45 -37.48
C ILE A 81 10.76 41.59 -38.43
N HIS A 82 9.97 41.85 -39.48
CA HIS A 82 9.57 43.24 -39.79
C HIS A 82 8.31 43.36 -40.68
N PRO A 83 7.54 44.47 -40.55
CA PRO A 83 6.13 44.56 -40.96
C PRO A 83 5.88 45.50 -42.15
N LYS A 84 4.72 45.35 -42.82
CA LYS A 84 3.87 46.33 -43.58
C LYS A 84 2.92 45.49 -44.48
N LYS A 85 1.67 45.82 -44.80
CA LYS A 85 0.86 47.05 -44.79
C LYS A 85 -0.63 46.67 -44.91
N ARG A 86 -1.50 47.49 -44.32
CA ARG A 86 -2.97 47.47 -44.40
C ARG A 86 -3.53 47.55 -45.83
N ARG A 87 -4.67 46.88 -46.08
CA ARG A 87 -5.80 47.44 -46.86
C ARG A 87 -7.15 46.90 -46.34
N LYS A 88 -8.10 47.83 -46.21
CA LYS A 88 -9.51 47.69 -45.78
C LYS A 88 -10.39 47.07 -46.89
N ILE A 89 -11.51 46.44 -46.49
CA ILE A 89 -12.90 46.52 -47.03
C ILE A 89 -13.77 45.63 -46.08
N ARG A 90 -14.68 46.18 -45.24
CA ARG A 90 -16.19 46.23 -45.35
C ARG A 90 -16.81 44.93 -45.88
N ALA A 91 -17.87 44.32 -45.38
CA ALA A 91 -19.00 44.63 -44.49
C ALA A 91 -19.35 43.30 -43.73
N GLU A 92 -20.30 43.11 -42.82
CA GLU A 92 -21.62 43.68 -42.58
C GLU A 92 -22.11 43.11 -41.23
N THR A 93 -22.55 43.98 -40.32
CA THR A 93 -23.14 43.64 -39.02
C THR A 93 -24.66 43.56 -39.14
N ARG A 94 -25.28 42.49 -38.62
CA ARG A 94 -26.67 42.53 -38.12
C ARG A 94 -26.85 41.57 -36.94
N ASP A 95 -26.98 42.17 -35.76
CA ASP A 95 -27.65 41.62 -34.60
C ASP A 95 -29.15 41.42 -34.88
N LYS A 96 -29.73 40.36 -34.31
CA LYS A 96 -30.93 40.45 -33.45
C LYS A 96 -31.26 39.11 -32.78
N PRO A 97 -31.66 39.12 -31.50
CA PRO A 97 -32.17 37.96 -30.79
C PRO A 97 -33.69 37.81 -31.00
N VAL A 98 -34.18 36.58 -31.07
CA VAL A 98 -35.62 36.29 -31.10
C VAL A 98 -36.06 35.72 -29.75
N LYS A 99 -37.02 36.44 -29.15
CA LYS A 99 -37.86 36.06 -28.03
C LYS A 99 -38.75 34.87 -28.39
N THR A 100 -39.03 34.01 -27.42
CA THR A 100 -40.33 33.33 -27.35
C THR A 100 -40.87 33.40 -25.92
N SER A 101 -41.93 34.18 -25.77
CA SER A 101 -42.90 34.15 -24.67
C SER A 101 -43.92 33.03 -24.92
N THR A 102 -44.39 32.36 -23.87
CA THR A 102 -45.83 32.11 -23.71
C THR A 102 -46.18 31.74 -22.27
N ASP A 103 -47.29 32.34 -21.84
CA ASP A 103 -47.89 32.34 -20.52
C ASP A 103 -48.65 31.06 -20.15
N ASN A 104 -48.69 30.84 -18.83
CA ASN A 104 -49.80 30.37 -17.99
C ASN A 104 -50.56 29.06 -18.31
N LYS A 105 -50.50 28.13 -17.35
CA LYS A 105 -51.71 27.54 -16.74
C LYS A 105 -51.45 26.97 -15.33
N LYS A 106 -52.20 27.52 -14.36
CA LYS A 106 -52.42 26.99 -13.01
C LYS A 106 -53.02 25.58 -13.09
N ILE A 107 -52.47 24.62 -12.34
CA ILE A 107 -53.21 23.52 -11.70
C ILE A 107 -52.62 23.33 -10.29
N LYS A 108 -53.51 23.49 -9.29
CA LYS A 108 -53.36 23.07 -7.88
C LYS A 108 -53.58 21.55 -7.80
N GLU A 109 -53.16 20.94 -6.68
CA GLU A 109 -53.24 19.50 -6.30
C GLU A 109 -51.95 18.75 -6.69
N VAL A 110 -51.19 18.06 -5.82
CA VAL A 110 -51.49 17.36 -4.57
C VAL A 110 -50.27 17.45 -3.63
N THR A 111 -50.49 17.98 -2.43
CA THR A 111 -49.75 17.66 -1.20
C THR A 111 -50.28 16.34 -0.65
N ASP A 112 -49.42 15.36 -0.36
CA ASP A 112 -49.49 14.52 0.86
C ASP A 112 -48.54 13.30 0.86
N GLU A 113 -48.03 12.82 -0.27
CA GLU A 113 -47.24 11.57 -0.25
C GLU A 113 -45.81 11.70 0.31
N SER A 114 -45.14 12.85 0.16
CA SER A 114 -43.76 13.03 0.64
C SER A 114 -43.66 13.28 2.14
N VAL A 115 -44.70 13.88 2.73
CA VAL A 115 -44.79 14.09 4.19
C VAL A 115 -45.26 12.81 4.89
N ILE A 116 -46.15 12.04 4.27
CA ILE A 116 -46.57 10.72 4.78
C ILE A 116 -45.42 9.72 4.71
N ARG A 117 -44.62 9.66 3.62
CA ARG A 117 -43.46 8.74 3.55
C ARG A 117 -42.34 9.07 4.54
N ASN A 118 -42.12 10.35 4.85
CA ASN A 118 -41.11 10.76 5.83
C ASN A 118 -41.59 10.62 7.28
N LYS A 119 -42.90 10.77 7.56
CA LYS A 119 -43.48 10.43 8.87
C LYS A 119 -43.55 8.91 9.07
N GLN A 120 -43.93 8.14 8.06
CA GLN A 120 -44.01 6.68 8.15
C GLN A 120 -42.62 6.05 8.34
N ARG A 121 -41.57 6.53 7.65
CA ARG A 121 -40.19 6.08 7.92
C ARG A 121 -39.68 6.44 9.32
N LYS A 122 -40.06 7.60 9.87
CA LYS A 122 -39.70 7.96 11.26
C LYS A 122 -40.46 7.10 12.29
N ILE A 123 -41.74 6.85 12.03
CA ILE A 123 -42.58 6.01 12.88
C ILE A 123 -42.13 4.54 12.80
N ASP A 124 -41.78 4.03 11.63
CA ASP A 124 -41.32 2.64 11.49
C ASP A 124 -39.93 2.45 12.13
N THR A 125 -39.00 3.41 12.03
CA THR A 125 -37.67 3.27 12.66
C THR A 125 -37.71 3.42 14.20
N GLU A 126 -38.57 4.30 14.73
CA GLU A 126 -38.76 4.43 16.19
C GLU A 126 -39.63 3.31 16.78
N THR A 127 -40.63 2.81 16.04
CA THR A 127 -41.54 1.78 16.52
C THR A 127 -40.90 0.39 16.44
N THR A 128 -40.10 0.09 15.41
CA THR A 128 -39.41 -1.21 15.30
C THR A 128 -38.28 -1.36 16.35
N ASN A 129 -37.53 -0.29 16.67
CA ASN A 129 -36.55 -0.35 17.75
C ASN A 129 -37.19 -0.40 19.15
N LYS A 130 -38.38 0.19 19.32
CA LYS A 130 -39.13 0.15 20.60
C LYS A 130 -39.86 -1.18 20.83
N PHE A 131 -40.38 -1.81 19.77
CA PHE A 131 -41.13 -3.08 19.87
C PHE A 131 -40.26 -4.34 19.99
N VAL A 132 -39.03 -4.32 19.46
CA VAL A 132 -38.14 -5.50 19.53
C VAL A 132 -37.53 -5.67 20.92
N LEU A 133 -37.29 -4.57 21.65
CA LEU A 133 -36.82 -4.61 23.05
C LEU A 133 -37.90 -5.05 24.06
N GLU A 134 -39.19 -4.91 23.75
CA GLU A 134 -40.28 -5.28 24.67
C GLU A 134 -40.69 -6.76 24.57
N LYS A 135 -40.39 -7.47 23.46
CA LYS A 135 -40.92 -8.82 23.22
C LYS A 135 -40.10 -10.00 23.78
N THR A 136 -38.91 -9.76 24.33
CA THR A 136 -38.08 -10.79 24.97
C THR A 136 -37.74 -10.50 26.43
N PHE A 137 -38.33 -9.46 27.04
CA PHE A 137 -38.07 -9.09 28.42
C PHE A 137 -38.73 -10.06 29.41
N GLN A 138 -37.96 -11.02 29.93
CA GLN A 138 -38.28 -11.64 31.20
C GLN A 138 -37.73 -10.76 32.32
N LYS A 139 -38.64 -10.05 33.00
CA LYS A 139 -38.30 -9.24 34.16
C LYS A 139 -37.79 -10.14 35.28
N ARG A 140 -36.53 -9.97 35.72
CA ARG A 140 -36.06 -10.59 36.98
C ARG A 140 -36.96 -10.20 38.13
N SER A 141 -37.18 -11.13 39.06
CA SER A 141 -37.90 -10.85 40.29
C SER A 141 -37.15 -9.79 41.11
N GLY A 142 -37.71 -8.58 41.20
CA GLY A 142 -37.16 -7.49 42.02
C GLY A 142 -36.51 -6.33 41.24
N THR A 143 -36.17 -6.51 39.96
CA THR A 143 -35.54 -5.44 39.15
C THR A 143 -36.59 -4.61 38.42
N THR A 144 -36.46 -3.29 38.43
CA THR A 144 -37.31 -2.40 37.61
C THR A 144 -36.62 -2.11 36.28
N ILE A 145 -37.38 -1.89 35.20
CA ILE A 145 -36.81 -1.46 33.90
C ILE A 145 -35.90 -0.23 34.05
N LYS A 146 -36.22 0.66 34.99
CA LYS A 146 -35.42 1.85 35.30
C LYS A 146 -34.12 1.53 36.02
N GLY A 147 -34.14 0.57 36.96
CA GLY A 147 -32.92 0.08 37.63
C GLY A 147 -31.95 -0.54 36.63
N GLN A 148 -32.45 -1.40 35.75
CA GLN A 148 -31.67 -1.99 34.65
C GLN A 148 -31.02 -0.92 33.77
N LYS A 149 -31.78 0.09 33.32
CA LYS A 149 -31.24 1.20 32.53
C LYS A 149 -30.15 1.98 33.26
N TYR A 150 -30.25 2.10 34.58
CA TYR A 150 -29.24 2.75 35.40
C TYR A 150 -27.96 1.93 35.46
N GLU A 151 -28.07 0.61 35.69
CA GLU A 151 -26.95 -0.33 35.66
C GLU A 151 -26.22 -0.28 34.31
N ASP A 152 -26.96 -0.39 33.20
CA ASP A 152 -26.40 -0.37 31.84
C ASP A 152 -25.64 0.94 31.58
N MET A 153 -26.20 2.08 32.01
CA MET A 153 -25.58 3.39 31.80
C MET A 153 -24.34 3.60 32.69
N ILE A 154 -24.37 3.16 33.94
CA ILE A 154 -23.21 3.23 34.84
C ILE A 154 -22.07 2.37 34.29
N MET A 155 -22.36 1.16 33.84
CA MET A 155 -21.36 0.30 33.20
C MET A 155 -20.82 0.94 31.92
N ALA A 156 -21.67 1.53 31.08
CA ALA A 156 -21.24 2.22 29.86
C ALA A 156 -20.28 3.39 30.15
N ASN A 157 -20.55 4.18 31.19
CA ASN A 157 -19.66 5.26 31.61
C ASN A 157 -18.33 4.72 32.15
N ILE A 158 -18.37 3.70 33.02
CA ILE A 158 -17.16 3.11 33.61
C ILE A 158 -16.27 2.47 32.53
N ILE A 159 -16.85 1.68 31.63
CA ILE A 159 -16.13 1.07 30.51
C ILE A 159 -15.46 2.15 29.65
N LEU A 160 -16.19 3.22 29.33
CA LEU A 160 -15.64 4.31 28.52
C LEU A 160 -14.42 4.93 29.19
N GLN A 161 -14.41 5.09 30.52
CA GLN A 161 -13.26 5.61 31.25
C GLN A 161 -12.10 4.60 31.29
N LEU A 162 -12.37 3.32 31.54
CA LEU A 162 -11.35 2.28 31.67
C LEU A 162 -10.66 1.92 30.34
N VAL A 163 -11.42 1.88 29.25
CA VAL A 163 -10.88 1.68 27.88
C VAL A 163 -9.86 2.76 27.54
N SER A 164 -10.04 3.93 28.13
CA SER A 164 -9.32 5.16 27.82
C SER A 164 -8.08 5.39 28.65
N ASP A 165 -7.98 4.72 29.79
CA ASP A 165 -6.90 4.92 30.75
C ASP A 165 -5.68 4.08 30.33
N SER A 166 -4.55 4.74 30.11
CA SER A 166 -3.29 4.08 29.74
C SER A 166 -2.65 3.31 30.90
N LYS A 167 -3.04 3.57 32.15
CA LYS A 167 -2.58 2.82 33.34
C LYS A 167 -3.29 1.48 33.51
N VAL A 168 -4.45 1.33 32.88
CA VAL A 168 -5.23 0.08 32.89
C VAL A 168 -4.70 -0.82 31.79
N LYS A 169 -4.11 -1.97 32.16
CA LYS A 169 -3.70 -2.99 31.19
C LYS A 169 -4.92 -3.70 30.61
N ASP A 170 -5.78 -4.18 31.51
CA ASP A 170 -7.06 -4.79 31.17
C ASP A 170 -8.06 -4.53 32.30
N PHE A 171 -9.33 -4.80 32.05
CA PHE A 171 -10.35 -4.88 33.08
C PHE A 171 -11.27 -6.07 32.82
N TYR A 172 -12.00 -6.50 33.84
CA TYR A 172 -13.02 -7.53 33.69
C TYR A 172 -14.28 -7.08 34.43
N ILE A 173 -15.37 -6.90 33.71
CA ILE A 173 -16.67 -6.52 34.28
C ILE A 173 -17.61 -7.72 34.23
N SER A 174 -18.24 -8.00 35.36
CA SER A 174 -19.35 -8.94 35.46
C SER A 174 -20.56 -8.28 36.12
N SER A 175 -21.75 -8.75 35.80
CA SER A 175 -22.99 -8.31 36.42
C SER A 175 -23.76 -9.49 36.97
N ASN A 176 -24.48 -9.27 38.07
CA ASN A 176 -25.26 -10.27 38.78
C ASN A 176 -24.40 -11.49 39.17
N ASN A 177 -23.20 -11.21 39.68
CA ASN A 177 -22.23 -12.22 40.05
C ASN A 177 -22.48 -12.71 41.48
N GLU A 178 -23.19 -13.83 41.62
CA GLU A 178 -23.57 -14.43 42.92
C GLU A 178 -22.39 -14.66 43.87
N ASN A 179 -21.16 -14.78 43.36
CA ASN A 179 -19.96 -14.92 44.19
C ASN A 179 -19.69 -13.70 45.08
N PHE A 180 -20.30 -12.56 44.78
CA PHE A 180 -20.17 -11.30 45.51
C PHE A 180 -21.39 -10.96 46.38
N GLY A 181 -22.29 -11.92 46.61
CA GLY A 181 -23.43 -11.77 47.51
C GLY A 181 -24.35 -10.61 47.08
N ASP A 182 -24.57 -9.66 47.98
CA ASP A 182 -25.39 -8.46 47.73
C ASP A 182 -24.65 -7.35 46.97
N PHE A 183 -23.36 -7.52 46.65
CA PHE A 183 -22.56 -6.60 45.83
C PHE A 183 -22.34 -7.18 44.44
N ASP A 184 -23.42 -7.68 43.84
CA ASP A 184 -23.41 -8.46 42.61
C ASP A 184 -23.80 -7.66 41.37
N ASP A 185 -24.48 -6.50 41.51
CA ASP A 185 -24.98 -5.71 40.37
C ASP A 185 -23.89 -5.44 39.33
N VAL A 186 -22.74 -4.90 39.77
CA VAL A 186 -21.56 -4.66 38.92
C VAL A 186 -20.30 -5.00 39.70
N VAL A 187 -19.50 -5.92 39.18
CA VAL A 187 -18.19 -6.27 39.74
C VAL A 187 -17.13 -5.97 38.71
N ILE A 188 -16.11 -5.20 39.11
CA ILE A 188 -15.05 -4.70 38.25
C ILE A 188 -13.73 -5.17 38.80
N GLU A 189 -12.95 -5.86 37.98
CA GLU A 189 -11.57 -6.22 38.25
C GLU A 189 -10.68 -5.39 37.31
N ILE A 190 -9.76 -4.61 37.85
CA ILE A 190 -8.92 -3.68 37.08
C ILE A 190 -7.48 -4.15 37.21
N GLU A 191 -6.88 -4.51 36.09
CA GLU A 191 -5.50 -4.97 36.01
C GLU A 191 -4.58 -3.79 35.68
N THR A 192 -3.60 -3.55 36.55
CA THR A 192 -2.58 -2.50 36.40
C THR A 192 -1.17 -3.10 36.53
N ASP A 193 -0.13 -2.28 36.40
CA ASP A 193 1.24 -2.69 36.73
C ASP A 193 1.42 -3.15 38.18
N LEU A 194 0.56 -2.69 39.09
CA LEU A 194 0.65 -2.99 40.53
C LEU A 194 -0.13 -4.26 40.94
N GLY A 195 -0.91 -4.83 40.02
CA GLY A 195 -1.76 -5.99 40.26
C GLY A 195 -3.23 -5.74 39.92
N ILE A 196 -4.10 -6.66 40.36
CA ILE A 196 -5.53 -6.65 40.10
C ILE A 196 -6.28 -6.06 41.30
N GLU A 197 -7.03 -4.99 41.08
CA GLU A 197 -7.96 -4.40 42.05
C GLU A 197 -9.40 -4.80 41.72
N THR A 198 -10.12 -5.36 42.67
CA THR A 198 -11.52 -5.79 42.54
C THR A 198 -12.44 -4.89 43.35
N LYS A 199 -13.42 -4.30 42.67
CA LYS A 199 -14.47 -3.45 43.21
C LYS A 199 -15.83 -4.11 42.96
N ALA A 200 -16.53 -4.45 44.04
CA ALA A 200 -17.86 -5.05 43.97
C ALA A 200 -18.92 -3.99 44.33
N MET A 201 -19.87 -3.74 43.44
CA MET A 201 -20.79 -2.62 43.53
C MET A 201 -22.23 -3.10 43.64
N GLN A 202 -22.98 -2.42 44.50
CA GLN A 202 -24.42 -2.48 44.53
C GLN A 202 -24.97 -1.08 44.19
N LEU A 203 -25.81 -1.03 43.17
CA LEU A 203 -26.44 0.17 42.64
C LEU A 203 -27.85 0.33 43.23
N LYS A 204 -28.15 1.51 43.78
CA LYS A 204 -29.48 1.88 44.31
C LYS A 204 -29.96 3.15 43.66
N HIS A 205 -31.00 3.03 42.84
CA HIS A 205 -31.56 4.14 42.08
C HIS A 205 -32.94 4.58 42.59
N SER A 206 -33.17 5.89 42.59
CA SER A 206 -34.48 6.53 42.77
C SER A 206 -34.64 7.64 41.73
N ASN A 207 -35.87 7.84 41.25
CA ASN A 207 -36.22 8.96 40.38
C ASN A 207 -36.55 10.26 41.15
N ASN A 208 -36.81 10.14 42.43
CA ASN A 208 -37.11 11.27 43.29
C ASN A 208 -35.90 11.55 44.15
N GLU A 209 -35.67 12.83 44.44
CA GLU A 209 -34.78 13.24 45.51
C GLU A 209 -35.23 12.57 46.80
N LYS A 210 -34.42 11.61 47.25
CA LYS A 210 -34.62 10.89 48.48
C LYS A 210 -33.33 11.01 49.27
N CYS A 211 -33.43 11.33 50.54
CA CYS A 211 -32.33 11.18 51.47
C CYS A 211 -32.57 9.94 52.33
N PHE A 212 -31.54 9.16 52.57
CA PHE A 212 -31.55 8.21 53.67
C PHE A 212 -30.80 8.81 54.85
N ASN A 213 -31.17 8.40 56.05
CA ASN A 213 -30.57 8.89 57.28
C ASN A 213 -29.80 7.78 58.02
N THR A 214 -29.19 8.15 59.13
CA THR A 214 -28.52 7.22 60.05
C THR A 214 -29.38 6.00 60.45
N PHE A 215 -30.69 6.18 60.60
CA PHE A 215 -31.60 5.10 60.97
C PHE A 215 -31.71 4.05 59.85
N ASP A 216 -31.65 4.44 58.58
CA ASP A 216 -31.68 3.51 57.45
C ASP A 216 -30.45 2.59 57.39
N LEU A 217 -29.28 3.09 57.79
CA LEU A 217 -28.05 2.31 57.88
C LEU A 217 -28.09 1.27 59.00
N THR A 218 -28.75 1.59 60.11
CA THR A 218 -28.79 0.77 61.35
C THR A 218 -29.94 -0.23 61.40
N LYS A 219 -30.90 -0.17 60.47
CA LYS A 219 -31.99 -1.16 60.38
C LYS A 219 -31.44 -2.56 60.16
N LYS A 220 -32.15 -3.56 60.69
CA LYS A 220 -31.86 -5.00 60.43
C LYS A 220 -32.14 -5.42 58.98
N LYS A 221 -33.02 -4.71 58.27
CA LYS A 221 -33.43 -4.98 56.89
C LYS A 221 -33.66 -3.66 56.16
N GLY A 222 -33.43 -3.67 54.85
CA GLY A 222 -33.65 -2.51 53.98
C GLY A 222 -32.53 -2.35 52.95
N ASN A 223 -32.73 -1.45 51.99
CA ASN A 223 -31.82 -1.24 50.86
C ASN A 223 -30.44 -0.69 51.26
N PHE A 224 -30.32 -0.08 52.44
CA PHE A 224 -29.08 0.51 52.96
C PHE A 224 -28.65 -0.10 54.30
N SER A 225 -29.25 -1.23 54.70
CA SER A 225 -28.92 -1.89 55.96
C SER A 225 -27.49 -2.42 55.93
N ILE A 226 -26.60 -1.82 56.72
CA ILE A 226 -25.20 -2.25 56.80
C ILE A 226 -25.10 -3.71 57.30
N ALA A 227 -25.99 -4.13 58.20
CA ALA A 227 -26.03 -5.50 58.69
C ALA A 227 -26.30 -6.52 57.57
N LYS A 228 -27.14 -6.17 56.59
CA LYS A 228 -27.38 -6.99 55.39
C LYS A 228 -26.07 -7.22 54.63
N TYR A 229 -25.39 -6.13 54.28
CA TYR A 229 -24.16 -6.16 53.49
C TYR A 229 -23.00 -6.83 54.22
N PHE A 230 -22.86 -6.60 55.52
CA PHE A 230 -21.85 -7.26 56.33
C PHE A 230 -22.00 -8.78 56.30
N ASN A 231 -23.22 -9.29 56.54
CA ASN A 231 -23.50 -10.73 56.50
C ASN A 231 -23.21 -11.32 55.12
N SER A 232 -23.52 -10.56 54.06
CA SER A 232 -23.23 -10.95 52.68
C SER A 232 -21.73 -11.14 52.43
N VAL A 233 -20.92 -10.18 52.87
CA VAL A 233 -19.46 -10.19 52.66
C VAL A 233 -18.77 -11.35 53.36
N GLN A 234 -19.30 -11.84 54.49
CA GLN A 234 -18.72 -13.00 55.17
C GLN A 234 -18.72 -14.28 54.33
N GLY A 235 -19.66 -14.41 53.39
CA GLY A 235 -19.78 -15.57 52.49
C GLY A 235 -18.95 -15.46 51.21
N ILE A 236 -18.38 -14.30 50.92
CA ILE A 236 -17.65 -14.04 49.67
C ILE A 236 -16.28 -14.72 49.75
N LYS A 237 -16.04 -15.67 48.85
CA LYS A 237 -14.77 -16.41 48.76
C LYS A 237 -13.65 -15.64 48.03
N GLY A 238 -13.95 -14.45 47.51
CA GLY A 238 -13.05 -13.62 46.71
C GLY A 238 -12.33 -12.52 47.49
N ALA A 239 -11.21 -12.05 46.95
CA ALA A 239 -10.36 -11.01 47.54
C ALA A 239 -10.81 -9.58 47.18
N ALA A 240 -12.13 -9.31 47.13
CA ALA A 240 -12.62 -7.96 46.83
C ALA A 240 -11.96 -6.94 47.77
N GLN A 241 -11.20 -6.01 47.17
CA GLN A 241 -10.50 -4.98 47.90
C GLN A 241 -11.47 -3.89 48.36
N GLN A 242 -12.52 -3.62 47.58
CA GLN A 242 -13.51 -2.58 47.88
C GLN A 242 -14.94 -3.07 47.65
N PHE A 243 -15.83 -2.74 48.58
CA PHE A 243 -17.28 -2.94 48.49
C PHE A 243 -17.97 -1.59 48.40
N ILE A 244 -18.75 -1.37 47.35
CA ILE A 244 -19.29 -0.06 47.00
C ILE A 244 -20.82 -0.09 47.04
N LEU A 245 -21.40 0.74 47.90
CA LEU A 245 -22.81 1.12 47.83
C LEU A 245 -22.93 2.40 47.03
N PHE A 246 -23.55 2.33 45.85
CA PHE A 246 -23.64 3.45 44.93
C PHE A 246 -25.09 3.88 44.77
N THR A 247 -25.41 5.13 45.11
CA THR A 247 -26.80 5.57 45.19
C THR A 247 -27.05 7.00 44.73
N THR A 248 -28.17 7.21 44.02
CA THR A 248 -28.67 8.56 43.70
C THR A 248 -29.26 9.27 44.91
N TYR A 249 -29.42 8.57 46.03
CA TYR A 249 -29.97 9.15 47.24
C TYR A 249 -28.99 10.15 47.85
N GLY A 250 -29.52 11.27 48.32
CA GLY A 250 -28.82 12.13 49.25
C GLY A 250 -28.68 11.47 50.62
N THR A 251 -27.96 12.15 51.51
CA THR A 251 -27.63 11.58 52.80
C THR A 251 -27.62 12.63 53.89
N ASP A 252 -28.17 12.23 55.05
CA ASP A 252 -28.18 12.99 56.29
C ASP A 252 -27.72 12.06 57.41
N ILE A 253 -26.41 11.84 57.47
CA ILE A 253 -25.77 10.94 58.46
C ILE A 253 -25.14 11.81 59.54
N SER A 254 -25.51 11.52 60.79
CA SER A 254 -24.90 12.13 61.98
C SER A 254 -23.41 11.81 62.09
N ASP A 255 -22.62 12.77 62.61
CA ASP A 255 -21.17 12.67 62.80
C ASP A 255 -20.72 11.45 63.60
N THR A 256 -21.58 10.91 64.46
CA THR A 256 -21.33 9.68 65.19
C THR A 256 -22.64 8.95 65.44
N THR A 257 -22.66 7.65 65.17
CA THR A 257 -23.86 6.82 65.27
C THR A 257 -23.60 5.60 66.11
N LYS A 258 -24.48 5.32 67.08
CA LYS A 258 -24.47 4.04 67.79
C LYS A 258 -24.99 2.93 66.87
N PHE A 259 -24.15 1.95 66.59
CA PHE A 259 -24.43 0.84 65.68
C PHE A 259 -24.47 -0.48 66.46
N LYS A 260 -25.35 -1.40 66.06
CA LYS A 260 -25.41 -2.76 66.65
C LYS A 260 -25.31 -3.80 65.56
N LEU A 261 -24.29 -4.66 65.63
CA LEU A 261 -24.02 -5.73 64.66
C LEU A 261 -23.74 -7.04 65.39
N GLU A 262 -24.44 -8.12 65.01
CA GLU A 262 -24.32 -9.44 65.66
C GLU A 262 -24.39 -9.43 67.21
N GLY A 263 -25.13 -8.48 67.79
CA GLY A 263 -25.26 -8.34 69.25
C GLY A 263 -24.30 -7.33 69.89
N GLU A 264 -23.16 -7.05 69.25
CA GLU A 264 -22.15 -6.09 69.70
C GLU A 264 -22.59 -4.65 69.41
N GLN A 265 -22.28 -3.72 70.31
CA GLN A 265 -22.53 -2.29 70.12
C GLN A 265 -21.21 -1.55 69.95
N PHE A 266 -21.15 -0.63 68.99
CA PHE A 266 -19.99 0.25 68.77
C PHE A 266 -20.46 1.56 68.13
N TYR A 267 -19.57 2.54 68.04
CA TYR A 267 -19.86 3.81 67.39
C TYR A 267 -19.22 3.85 65.99
N LEU A 268 -19.97 4.29 65.00
CA LEU A 268 -19.49 4.54 63.65
C LEU A 268 -19.40 6.04 63.40
N LYS A 269 -18.23 6.48 62.93
CA LYS A 269 -17.99 7.81 62.41
C LYS A 269 -17.93 7.75 60.89
N PRO A 270 -18.91 8.34 60.17
CA PRO A 270 -18.77 8.55 58.73
C PRO A 270 -17.65 9.58 58.49
N ILE A 271 -16.74 9.28 57.57
CA ILE A 271 -15.70 10.19 57.12
C ILE A 271 -15.95 10.42 55.64
N LYS A 272 -16.27 11.67 55.29
CA LYS A 272 -16.43 12.09 53.90
C LYS A 272 -15.04 12.32 53.31
N GLU A 273 -14.74 11.61 52.23
CA GLU A 273 -13.50 11.76 51.48
C GLU A 273 -13.82 12.25 50.07
N SER A 274 -12.99 13.15 49.57
CA SER A 274 -12.95 13.44 48.13
C SER A 274 -12.28 12.27 47.43
N GLY A 275 -12.94 11.72 46.41
CA GLY A 275 -12.35 10.68 45.58
C GLY A 275 -11.17 11.26 44.80
N GLU A 276 -9.97 11.16 45.36
CA GLU A 276 -8.70 11.27 44.63
C GLU A 276 -8.06 9.87 44.51
N ASP A 277 -8.88 8.83 44.34
CA ASP A 277 -8.36 7.48 44.13
C ASP A 277 -7.79 7.35 42.71
N SER A 278 -6.77 6.49 42.55
CA SER A 278 -5.97 6.36 41.33
C SER A 278 -6.74 6.03 40.05
N LEU A 279 -7.98 5.55 40.20
CA LEU A 279 -8.97 5.26 39.16
C LEU A 279 -10.25 6.02 39.53
N ASP A 280 -10.31 7.27 39.10
CA ASP A 280 -11.35 8.28 39.34
C ASP A 280 -12.68 7.93 38.63
N LEU A 281 -13.15 6.68 38.81
CA LEU A 281 -14.23 6.05 38.05
C LEU A 281 -15.59 6.71 38.30
N LEU A 282 -15.71 7.35 39.47
CA LEU A 282 -16.94 7.87 40.03
C LEU A 282 -16.61 9.22 40.66
N ARG A 283 -16.61 10.29 39.83
CA ARG A 283 -16.26 11.68 40.19
C ARG A 283 -17.15 12.30 41.28
N THR A 284 -17.04 11.81 42.52
CA THR A 284 -17.82 12.29 43.66
C THR A 284 -17.10 11.99 44.97
N SER A 285 -17.46 12.73 46.01
CA SER A 285 -17.11 12.40 47.38
C SER A 285 -17.86 11.13 47.82
N TYR A 286 -17.18 10.27 48.56
CA TYR A 286 -17.77 9.08 49.19
C TYR A 286 -17.63 9.14 50.71
N TYR A 287 -18.37 8.28 51.40
CA TYR A 287 -18.22 8.04 52.83
C TYR A 287 -17.50 6.72 53.06
N ARG A 288 -16.46 6.75 53.88
CA ARG A 288 -15.95 5.57 54.59
C ARG A 288 -16.42 5.62 56.05
N PHE A 289 -16.38 4.47 56.72
CA PHE A 289 -16.83 4.39 58.11
C PHE A 289 -15.66 4.00 58.99
N GLN A 290 -15.41 4.77 60.05
CA GLN A 290 -14.43 4.44 61.08
C GLN A 290 -15.16 3.97 62.34
N ILE A 291 -14.73 2.85 62.90
CA ILE A 291 -15.18 2.41 64.22
C ILE A 291 -14.49 3.28 65.27
N ILE A 292 -15.27 3.96 66.11
CA ILE A 292 -14.76 4.63 67.33
C ILE A 292 -14.77 3.60 68.45
N GLU A 293 -13.61 3.43 69.05
CA GLU A 293 -13.39 2.53 70.19
C GLU A 293 -13.83 3.23 71.47
N ASP A 294 -14.76 2.61 72.19
CA ASP A 294 -15.09 2.98 73.57
C ASP A 294 -14.71 1.77 74.44
N GLU A 295 -13.82 1.99 75.42
CA GLU A 295 -13.29 0.98 76.34
C GLU A 295 -14.41 0.19 77.05
N SER A 296 -15.62 0.76 77.17
CA SER A 296 -16.79 0.13 77.78
C SER A 296 -17.58 -0.83 76.85
N THR A 297 -17.28 -0.83 75.54
CA THR A 297 -18.06 -1.56 74.52
C THR A 297 -17.35 -2.77 73.90
N MET A 298 -16.07 -2.99 74.18
CA MET A 298 -15.27 -4.07 73.57
C MET A 298 -15.33 -5.38 74.37
N GLN A 299 -16.30 -6.24 74.07
CA GLN A 299 -16.37 -7.58 74.69
C GLN A 299 -15.60 -8.65 73.90
N ASN A 300 -15.29 -8.41 72.61
CA ASN A 300 -14.59 -9.39 71.76
C ASN A 300 -13.67 -8.71 70.69
N PRO A 301 -12.35 -8.67 70.91
CA PRO A 301 -11.39 -8.03 69.99
C PRO A 301 -11.36 -8.61 68.57
N GLU A 302 -11.50 -9.94 68.43
CA GLU A 302 -11.46 -10.61 67.13
C GLU A 302 -12.64 -10.22 66.24
N LYS A 303 -13.85 -10.14 66.82
CA LYS A 303 -15.05 -9.66 66.12
C LYS A 303 -14.90 -8.21 65.68
N ILE A 304 -14.33 -7.36 66.52
CA ILE A 304 -14.12 -5.95 66.18
C ILE A 304 -13.11 -5.82 65.05
N GLN A 305 -12.04 -6.62 65.03
CA GLN A 305 -11.11 -6.61 63.91
C GLN A 305 -11.79 -7.02 62.60
N LYS A 306 -12.67 -8.02 62.63
CA LYS A 306 -13.51 -8.41 61.48
C LYS A 306 -14.40 -7.25 61.00
N TYR A 307 -15.00 -6.50 61.91
CA TYR A 307 -15.79 -5.32 61.57
C TYR A 307 -14.92 -4.21 60.96
N ARG A 308 -13.73 -3.94 61.53
CA ARG A 308 -12.77 -2.96 60.98
C ARG A 308 -12.43 -3.30 59.54
N THR A 309 -12.02 -4.54 59.27
CA THR A 309 -11.68 -4.97 57.92
C THR A 309 -12.83 -4.79 56.94
N PHE A 310 -14.08 -5.02 57.35
CA PHE A 310 -15.25 -4.74 56.50
C PHE A 310 -15.43 -3.24 56.24
N PHE A 311 -15.44 -2.40 57.28
CA PHE A 311 -15.67 -0.95 57.12
C PHE A 311 -14.50 -0.23 56.44
N GLU A 312 -13.27 -0.74 56.57
CA GLU A 312 -12.10 -0.29 55.83
C GLU A 312 -12.25 -0.49 54.33
N ARG A 313 -13.02 -1.50 53.90
CA ARG A 313 -13.28 -1.82 52.49
C ARG A 313 -14.61 -1.28 51.97
N LEU A 314 -15.56 -0.98 52.86
CA LEU A 314 -16.86 -0.43 52.50
C LEU A 314 -16.77 1.04 52.12
N ARG A 315 -17.39 1.41 51.00
CA ARG A 315 -17.51 2.77 50.49
C ARG A 315 -18.96 3.07 50.15
N LEU A 316 -19.45 4.26 50.52
CA LEU A 316 -20.82 4.71 50.25
C LEU A 316 -20.80 5.98 49.41
N TYR A 317 -21.18 5.85 48.15
CA TYR A 317 -21.28 6.92 47.17
C TYR A 317 -22.73 7.39 47.10
N THR A 318 -22.95 8.66 47.43
CA THR A 318 -24.29 9.29 47.54
C THR A 318 -24.41 10.45 46.57
N ASN A 319 -25.62 10.96 46.33
CA ASN A 319 -25.88 12.08 45.41
C ASN A 319 -25.36 11.81 43.99
N GLN A 320 -25.43 10.56 43.54
CA GLN A 320 -25.00 10.20 42.19
C GLN A 320 -26.02 10.66 41.15
N ASP A 321 -25.55 10.92 39.94
CA ASP A 321 -26.38 11.39 38.83
C ASP A 321 -27.54 10.44 38.54
N TYR A 322 -28.69 11.00 38.15
CA TYR A 322 -29.81 10.23 37.60
C TYR A 322 -29.51 9.74 36.18
N VAL A 323 -30.26 8.74 35.71
CA VAL A 323 -30.09 8.11 34.37
C VAL A 323 -29.96 9.13 33.24
N GLU A 324 -30.79 10.18 33.20
CA GLU A 324 -30.79 11.17 32.10
C GLU A 324 -29.54 12.06 32.12
N THR A 325 -29.16 12.56 33.31
CA THR A 325 -27.93 13.35 33.48
C THR A 325 -26.70 12.52 33.12
N LEU A 326 -26.66 11.28 33.61
CA LEU A 326 -25.60 10.34 33.30
C LEU A 326 -25.55 9.98 31.81
N LYS A 327 -26.70 9.80 31.15
CA LYS A 327 -26.75 9.59 29.70
C LYS A 327 -26.13 10.78 28.97
N ASN A 328 -26.57 12.00 29.27
CA ASN A 328 -26.08 13.20 28.60
C ASN A 328 -24.57 13.39 28.79
N SER A 329 -24.05 13.20 30.01
CA SER A 329 -22.62 13.32 30.28
C SER A 329 -21.81 12.23 29.57
N THR A 330 -22.31 10.99 29.54
CA THR A 330 -21.64 9.86 28.88
C THR A 330 -21.67 9.99 27.36
N VAL A 331 -22.80 10.39 26.76
CA VAL A 331 -22.94 10.70 25.33
C VAL A 331 -21.97 11.81 24.93
N ASN A 332 -21.92 12.90 25.71
CA ASN A 332 -21.02 14.01 25.43
C ASN A 332 -19.55 13.58 25.51
N ASN A 333 -19.18 12.78 26.51
CA ASN A 333 -17.83 12.23 26.64
C ASN A 333 -17.49 11.34 25.42
N PHE A 334 -18.37 10.42 25.06
CA PHE A 334 -18.20 9.52 23.92
C PHE A 334 -18.03 10.30 22.61
N ASN A 335 -18.94 11.25 22.32
CA ASN A 335 -18.91 12.03 21.08
C ASN A 335 -17.71 12.96 21.01
N THR A 336 -17.32 13.59 22.12
CA THR A 336 -16.11 14.44 22.16
C THR A 336 -14.86 13.61 21.90
N ARG A 337 -14.78 12.42 22.51
CA ARG A 337 -13.64 11.53 22.36
C ARG A 337 -13.53 11.00 20.94
N PHE A 338 -14.63 10.50 20.37
CA PHE A 338 -14.61 9.78 19.10
C PHE A 338 -15.06 10.60 17.89
N GLU A 339 -15.40 11.89 18.05
CA GLU A 339 -15.99 12.74 16.98
C GLU A 339 -17.20 12.07 16.31
N SER A 340 -17.99 11.33 17.10
CA SER A 340 -19.11 10.54 16.61
C SER A 340 -20.46 11.24 16.75
N LYS A 341 -21.44 10.73 16.01
CA LYS A 341 -22.85 11.06 16.17
C LYS A 341 -23.47 10.26 17.33
N GLU A 342 -24.57 10.78 17.88
CA GLU A 342 -25.30 10.16 19.01
C GLU A 342 -25.81 8.74 18.72
N ASP A 343 -26.16 8.43 17.46
CA ASP A 343 -26.64 7.09 17.09
C ASP A 343 -25.56 6.00 17.25
N ILE A 344 -24.28 6.35 17.19
CA ILE A 344 -23.17 5.43 17.44
C ILE A 344 -23.10 5.10 18.94
N PHE A 345 -23.33 6.07 19.81
CA PHE A 345 -23.38 5.83 21.25
C PHE A 345 -24.53 4.90 21.63
N ASP A 346 -25.73 5.08 21.05
CA ASP A 346 -26.86 4.21 21.33
C ASP A 346 -26.57 2.75 20.93
N LYS A 347 -25.81 2.52 19.85
CA LYS A 347 -25.32 1.18 19.48
C LYS A 347 -24.30 0.62 20.46
N TYR A 348 -23.37 1.43 20.96
CA TYR A 348 -22.44 1.04 22.02
C TYR A 348 -23.19 0.65 23.31
N LEU A 349 -24.17 1.45 23.74
CA LEU A 349 -25.00 1.15 24.90
C LEU A 349 -25.80 -0.13 24.69
N LYS A 350 -26.29 -0.39 23.47
CA LYS A 350 -27.00 -1.62 23.12
C LYS A 350 -26.14 -2.87 23.36
N VAL A 351 -24.86 -2.85 23.01
CA VAL A 351 -23.92 -3.97 23.27
C VAL A 351 -23.91 -4.32 24.76
N ILE A 352 -23.81 -3.29 25.62
CA ILE A 352 -23.76 -3.47 27.08
C ILE A 352 -25.10 -3.97 27.62
N ALA A 353 -26.21 -3.39 27.16
CA ALA A 353 -27.55 -3.76 27.59
C ALA A 353 -27.87 -5.22 27.22
N GLU A 354 -27.57 -5.64 26.01
CA GLU A 354 -27.80 -7.03 25.56
C GLU A 354 -26.88 -8.02 26.30
N TRP A 355 -25.60 -7.68 26.50
CA TRP A 355 -24.71 -8.48 27.35
C TRP A 355 -25.24 -8.61 28.77
N ASN A 356 -25.74 -7.52 29.36
CA ASN A 356 -26.28 -7.52 30.73
C ASN A 356 -27.59 -8.33 30.84
N MET A 357 -28.36 -8.44 29.75
CA MET A 357 -29.58 -9.25 29.72
C MET A 357 -29.33 -10.75 29.58
N ASN A 358 -28.18 -11.17 29.05
CA ASN A 358 -27.92 -12.58 28.77
C ASN A 358 -27.54 -13.36 30.04
N GLU A 359 -28.49 -13.94 30.79
CA GLU A 359 -28.23 -14.55 32.10
C GLU A 359 -27.46 -15.89 32.07
N GLU A 360 -27.44 -16.59 30.95
CA GLU A 360 -26.80 -17.90 30.84
C GLU A 360 -25.30 -17.77 30.50
N LYS A 361 -24.43 -18.08 31.49
CA LYS A 361 -22.95 -18.12 31.35
C LYS A 361 -22.36 -16.87 30.67
N LYS A 362 -22.57 -15.69 31.26
CA LYS A 362 -21.93 -14.43 30.82
C LYS A 362 -20.41 -14.52 30.87
N GLU A 363 -19.78 -14.30 29.72
CA GLU A 363 -18.36 -13.97 29.66
C GLU A 363 -18.15 -12.57 30.25
N LYS A 364 -17.07 -12.37 31.00
CA LYS A 364 -16.73 -11.05 31.54
C LYS A 364 -16.34 -10.09 30.41
N LEU A 365 -16.80 -8.84 30.47
CA LEU A 365 -16.38 -7.82 29.51
C LEU A 365 -14.92 -7.44 29.77
N SER A 366 -14.07 -7.51 28.75
CA SER A 366 -12.67 -7.09 28.84
C SER A 366 -12.38 -5.75 28.15
N LYS A 367 -11.23 -5.14 28.44
CA LYS A 367 -10.77 -3.92 27.75
C LYS A 367 -10.65 -4.14 26.26
N LYS A 368 -9.97 -5.22 25.86
CA LYS A 368 -9.82 -5.61 24.45
C LYS A 368 -11.17 -5.82 23.77
N MET A 369 -12.11 -6.50 24.44
CA MET A 369 -13.44 -6.73 23.92
C MET A 369 -14.17 -5.41 23.66
N MET A 370 -14.20 -4.52 24.65
CA MET A 370 -14.93 -3.25 24.54
C MET A 370 -14.26 -2.27 23.58
N GLN A 371 -12.93 -2.28 23.46
CA GLN A 371 -12.20 -1.57 22.41
C GLN A 371 -12.66 -2.00 21.01
N ARG A 372 -12.70 -3.32 20.76
CA ARG A 372 -13.20 -3.88 19.48
C ARG A 372 -14.67 -3.55 19.25
N ALA A 373 -15.50 -3.59 20.29
CA ALA A 373 -16.93 -3.25 20.19
C ALA A 373 -17.13 -1.77 19.79
N ILE A 374 -16.44 -0.84 20.45
CA ILE A 374 -16.47 0.59 20.12
C ILE A 374 -15.96 0.82 18.70
N ALA A 375 -14.83 0.21 18.33
CA ALA A 375 -14.27 0.32 16.98
C ALA A 375 -15.26 -0.18 15.91
N LEU A 376 -15.95 -1.30 16.13
CA LEU A 376 -16.97 -1.78 15.21
C LEU A 376 -18.12 -0.80 15.04
N GLN A 377 -18.60 -0.17 16.12
CA GLN A 377 -19.68 0.81 16.00
C GLN A 377 -19.24 2.07 15.25
N LEU A 378 -18.01 2.53 15.46
CA LEU A 378 -17.42 3.66 14.74
C LEU A 378 -17.23 3.35 13.24
N LEU A 379 -16.82 2.13 12.92
CA LEU A 379 -16.44 1.73 11.56
C LEU A 379 -17.58 1.12 10.75
N SER A 380 -18.63 0.57 11.39
CA SER A 380 -19.71 -0.17 10.73
C SER A 380 -20.30 0.51 9.49
N PRO A 381 -20.51 1.84 9.45
CA PRO A 381 -21.01 2.52 8.25
C PRO A 381 -20.04 2.50 7.05
N HIS A 382 -18.77 2.21 7.28
CA HIS A 382 -17.67 2.28 6.33
C HIS A 382 -17.02 0.91 6.07
N VAL A 383 -17.52 -0.15 6.71
CA VAL A 383 -17.04 -1.52 6.51
C VAL A 383 -17.44 -2.00 5.12
N GLU A 384 -16.48 -2.62 4.45
CA GLU A 384 -16.67 -3.23 3.15
C GLU A 384 -16.80 -4.75 3.26
N PRO A 385 -17.95 -5.33 2.85
CA PRO A 385 -18.19 -6.75 3.05
C PRO A 385 -17.31 -7.60 2.13
N PHE A 386 -16.78 -8.71 2.65
CA PHE A 386 -16.14 -9.72 1.82
C PHE A 386 -17.12 -10.39 0.86
N VAL A 387 -16.57 -10.99 -0.20
CA VAL A 387 -17.32 -11.89 -1.09
C VAL A 387 -16.74 -13.28 -0.94
N PHE A 388 -17.54 -14.22 -0.44
CA PHE A 388 -17.14 -15.60 -0.12
C PHE A 388 -17.55 -16.61 -1.21
N ASP A 389 -17.47 -16.21 -2.47
CA ASP A 389 -17.97 -16.96 -3.63
C ASP A 389 -16.83 -17.46 -4.53
N GLY A 390 -15.91 -18.26 -4.00
CA GLY A 390 -14.90 -18.87 -4.87
C GLY A 390 -13.71 -19.54 -4.21
N SER A 391 -12.74 -19.85 -5.05
CA SER A 391 -11.41 -20.30 -4.64
C SER A 391 -10.41 -19.16 -4.86
N ALA A 392 -9.57 -18.86 -3.86
CA ALA A 392 -8.46 -17.95 -4.10
C ALA A 392 -7.34 -18.66 -4.86
N ASN A 393 -6.85 -17.98 -5.89
CA ASN A 393 -5.68 -18.42 -6.63
C ASN A 393 -4.40 -18.27 -5.78
N ASP A 394 -3.30 -18.88 -6.22
CA ASP A 394 -2.02 -18.85 -5.48
C ASP A 394 -1.51 -17.42 -5.22
N LYS A 395 -1.68 -16.50 -6.18
CA LYS A 395 -1.25 -15.10 -6.02
C LYS A 395 -2.06 -14.38 -4.94
N ALA A 396 -3.38 -14.59 -4.92
CA ALA A 396 -4.27 -14.06 -3.90
C ALA A 396 -3.91 -14.59 -2.51
N LYS A 397 -3.58 -15.90 -2.39
CA LYS A 397 -3.11 -16.49 -1.12
C LYS A 397 -1.80 -15.87 -0.62
N ILE A 398 -0.82 -15.68 -1.52
CA ILE A 398 0.44 -14.99 -1.18
C ILE A 398 0.17 -13.55 -0.74
N LEU A 399 -0.73 -12.84 -1.43
CA LEU A 399 -1.08 -11.47 -1.07
C LEU A 399 -1.80 -11.38 0.28
N ARG A 400 -2.67 -12.34 0.62
CA ARG A 400 -3.26 -12.43 1.97
C ARG A 400 -2.20 -12.63 3.04
N GLU A 401 -1.25 -13.55 2.81
CA GLU A 401 -0.13 -13.78 3.73
C GLU A 401 0.64 -12.48 3.96
N ALA A 402 0.82 -11.68 2.91
CA ALA A 402 1.45 -10.36 3.00
C ALA A 402 0.60 -9.38 3.81
N ILE A 403 -0.68 -9.21 3.49
CA ILE A 403 -1.59 -8.29 4.17
C ILE A 403 -1.73 -8.63 5.66
N CYS A 404 -1.96 -9.91 5.98
CA CYS A 404 -2.07 -10.38 7.35
C CYS A 404 -0.76 -10.24 8.13
N GLY A 405 0.34 -9.90 7.46
CA GLY A 405 1.61 -9.62 8.07
C GLY A 405 1.73 -8.25 8.73
N PHE A 406 0.76 -7.34 8.53
CA PHE A 406 0.83 -5.95 8.99
C PHE A 406 -0.47 -5.56 9.70
N ASP A 407 -0.40 -4.53 10.54
CA ASP A 407 -1.55 -3.98 11.24
C ASP A 407 -2.45 -3.23 10.27
N ILE A 408 -1.84 -2.49 9.34
CA ILE A 408 -2.55 -1.65 8.36
C ILE A 408 -2.03 -1.96 6.96
N THR A 409 -2.93 -2.22 6.01
CA THR A 409 -2.62 -2.25 4.58
C THR A 409 -3.31 -1.09 3.88
N LEU A 410 -2.58 -0.37 3.03
CA LEU A 410 -3.12 0.77 2.26
C LEU A 410 -3.44 0.35 0.83
N ALA A 411 -4.69 0.53 0.42
CA ALA A 411 -5.16 0.26 -0.94
C ALA A 411 -6.03 1.41 -1.47
N VAL A 412 -6.06 1.60 -2.79
CA VAL A 412 -6.91 2.60 -3.42
C VAL A 412 -8.34 2.09 -3.59
N THR A 413 -9.32 2.98 -3.45
CA THR A 413 -10.75 2.64 -3.51
C THR A 413 -11.16 1.92 -4.79
N ARG A 414 -10.50 2.19 -5.93
CA ARG A 414 -10.79 1.49 -7.21
C ARG A 414 -10.54 -0.02 -7.16
N ASN A 415 -9.69 -0.49 -6.23
CA ASN A 415 -9.35 -1.90 -6.07
C ASN A 415 -10.25 -2.61 -5.04
N ARG A 416 -11.30 -1.95 -4.55
CA ARG A 416 -12.24 -2.47 -3.54
C ARG A 416 -12.70 -3.90 -3.83
N ASP A 417 -13.17 -4.17 -5.05
CA ASP A 417 -13.72 -5.49 -5.38
C ASP A 417 -12.65 -6.59 -5.41
N ILE A 418 -11.43 -6.26 -5.85
CA ILE A 418 -10.30 -7.18 -5.78
C ILE A 418 -9.97 -7.52 -4.33
N VAL A 419 -9.88 -6.51 -3.47
CA VAL A 419 -9.59 -6.69 -2.03
C VAL A 419 -10.67 -7.55 -1.36
N LYS A 420 -11.95 -7.31 -1.64
CA LYS A 420 -13.06 -8.11 -1.10
C LYS A 420 -13.01 -9.56 -1.57
N GLY A 421 -12.65 -9.78 -2.83
CA GLY A 421 -12.51 -11.11 -3.41
C GLY A 421 -11.25 -11.85 -2.96
N LEU A 422 -10.28 -11.15 -2.34
CA LEU A 422 -9.06 -11.80 -1.87
C LEU A 422 -9.39 -12.94 -0.93
N TRP A 423 -10.36 -12.83 -0.01
CA TRP A 423 -10.70 -13.82 1.03
C TRP A 423 -11.80 -14.82 0.66
N SER A 424 -12.11 -14.99 -0.63
CA SER A 424 -13.27 -15.77 -1.09
C SER A 424 -13.39 -17.21 -0.57
N ASP A 425 -12.27 -17.91 -0.35
CA ASP A 425 -12.27 -19.28 0.19
C ASP A 425 -12.15 -19.37 1.73
N SER A 426 -12.12 -18.24 2.44
CA SER A 426 -11.95 -18.21 3.90
C SER A 426 -13.20 -18.70 4.64
N GLY A 427 -14.34 -18.81 3.96
CA GLY A 427 -15.57 -19.38 4.49
C GLY A 427 -15.51 -20.91 4.71
N LYS A 428 -14.39 -21.56 4.38
CA LYS A 428 -14.17 -22.99 4.64
C LYS A 428 -13.69 -23.20 6.07
N ASP A 429 -14.13 -24.30 6.70
CA ASP A 429 -13.71 -24.72 8.04
C ASP A 429 -14.02 -23.71 9.17
N ILE A 430 -15.26 -23.21 9.18
CA ILE A 430 -15.73 -22.28 10.22
C ILE A 430 -16.11 -23.02 11.49
N ASN A 431 -15.61 -22.53 12.62
CA ASN A 431 -16.10 -22.90 13.93
C ASN A 431 -17.40 -22.13 14.24
N PHE A 432 -18.56 -22.73 13.96
CA PHE A 432 -19.87 -22.11 14.20
C PHE A 432 -20.15 -21.85 15.68
N GLU A 433 -19.56 -22.62 16.61
CA GLU A 433 -19.71 -22.39 18.04
C GLU A 433 -19.03 -21.07 18.45
N GLU A 434 -17.78 -20.88 18.03
CA GLU A 434 -17.04 -19.64 18.27
C GLU A 434 -17.70 -18.44 17.58
N LEU A 435 -18.18 -18.63 16.35
CA LEU A 435 -18.85 -17.58 15.59
C LEU A 435 -20.17 -17.14 16.26
N ASN A 436 -20.98 -18.08 16.75
CA ASN A 436 -22.18 -17.77 17.52
C ASN A 436 -21.88 -17.12 18.87
N ARG A 437 -20.80 -17.55 19.54
CA ARG A 437 -20.31 -16.89 20.77
C ARG A 437 -19.98 -15.43 20.51
N LEU A 438 -19.18 -15.13 19.48
CA LEU A 438 -18.80 -13.75 19.12
C LEU A 438 -19.99 -12.92 18.67
N ARG A 439 -20.92 -13.50 17.88
CA ARG A 439 -22.17 -12.84 17.48
C ARG A 439 -22.95 -12.33 18.69
N ALA A 440 -23.17 -13.21 19.67
CA ALA A 440 -23.89 -12.88 20.89
C ALA A 440 -23.12 -11.87 21.75
N LEU A 441 -21.80 -12.06 21.88
CA LEU A 441 -20.92 -11.21 22.69
C LEU A 441 -20.85 -9.76 22.19
N TYR A 442 -20.90 -9.55 20.87
CA TYR A 442 -20.80 -8.24 20.23
C TYR A 442 -22.14 -7.68 19.72
N SER A 443 -23.27 -8.33 20.02
CA SER A 443 -24.62 -7.86 19.64
C SER A 443 -24.82 -7.62 18.15
N LEU A 444 -24.21 -8.46 17.29
CA LEU A 444 -24.21 -8.23 15.84
C LEU A 444 -25.52 -8.68 15.16
N SER A 445 -26.11 -9.79 15.61
CA SER A 445 -27.42 -10.26 15.12
C SER A 445 -28.12 -11.09 16.20
N SER A 446 -29.44 -11.30 16.11
CA SER A 446 -30.23 -12.02 17.12
C SER A 446 -30.30 -13.54 16.91
N ASN A 447 -30.18 -13.99 15.67
CA ASN A 447 -30.42 -15.38 15.29
C ASN A 447 -29.13 -16.20 15.39
N ASN A 448 -29.24 -17.45 15.86
CA ASN A 448 -28.13 -18.40 15.76
C ASN A 448 -27.81 -18.68 14.29
N ILE A 449 -26.53 -18.93 14.05
CA ILE A 449 -25.95 -19.12 12.74
C ILE A 449 -25.59 -20.60 12.62
N ASP A 450 -26.36 -21.32 11.82
CA ASP A 450 -26.10 -22.72 11.49
C ASP A 450 -25.45 -22.86 10.11
N THR A 451 -25.58 -21.84 9.26
CA THR A 451 -25.01 -21.78 7.91
C THR A 451 -24.61 -20.34 7.57
N LEU A 452 -23.69 -20.17 6.62
CA LEU A 452 -23.24 -18.84 6.18
C LEU A 452 -24.29 -18.09 5.35
N ASP A 453 -25.12 -18.83 4.61
CA ASP A 453 -26.06 -18.27 3.63
C ASP A 453 -27.16 -17.41 4.25
N GLY A 454 -27.39 -17.56 5.56
CA GLY A 454 -28.39 -16.80 6.32
C GLY A 454 -27.87 -15.51 6.97
N ILE A 455 -26.59 -15.17 6.84
CA ILE A 455 -26.01 -13.97 7.47
C ILE A 455 -25.80 -12.87 6.44
N ASP A 456 -26.09 -11.63 6.81
CA ASP A 456 -25.70 -10.50 5.96
C ASP A 456 -24.17 -10.37 5.86
N ALA A 457 -23.68 -9.98 4.68
CA ALA A 457 -22.25 -9.98 4.39
C ALA A 457 -21.43 -9.03 5.29
N ASN A 458 -22.06 -7.97 5.83
CA ASN A 458 -21.40 -7.04 6.74
C ASN A 458 -21.16 -7.71 8.10
N THR A 459 -22.19 -8.31 8.70
CA THR A 459 -22.07 -9.05 9.97
C THR A 459 -21.05 -10.18 9.84
N LEU A 460 -21.10 -10.94 8.74
CA LEU A 460 -20.14 -12.01 8.50
C LEU A 460 -18.69 -11.50 8.44
N THR A 461 -18.48 -10.37 7.77
CA THR A 461 -17.16 -9.70 7.68
C THR A 461 -16.65 -9.25 9.05
N GLN A 462 -17.52 -8.67 9.87
CA GLN A 462 -17.19 -8.25 11.23
C GLN A 462 -16.85 -9.45 12.13
N LEU A 463 -17.60 -10.55 12.03
CA LEU A 463 -17.32 -11.78 12.77
C LEU A 463 -15.97 -12.38 12.39
N PHE A 464 -15.64 -12.42 11.09
CA PHE A 464 -14.35 -12.95 10.62
C PHE A 464 -13.16 -12.10 11.08
N TRP A 465 -13.36 -10.79 11.21
CA TRP A 465 -12.37 -9.90 11.81
C TRP A 465 -12.22 -10.15 13.30
N LEU A 466 -13.32 -10.34 14.04
CA LEU A 466 -13.28 -10.65 15.47
C LEU A 466 -12.59 -11.99 15.77
N MET A 467 -12.69 -12.95 14.85
CA MET A 467 -11.98 -14.25 14.89
C MET A 467 -10.50 -14.16 14.45
N ASP A 468 -10.01 -12.96 14.12
CA ASP A 468 -8.67 -12.71 13.57
C ASP A 468 -8.36 -13.53 12.29
N LYS A 469 -9.40 -13.96 11.55
CA LYS A 469 -9.28 -14.72 10.28
C LYS A 469 -9.01 -13.81 9.08
N CYS A 470 -9.58 -12.61 9.10
CA CYS A 470 -9.46 -11.62 8.05
C CYS A 470 -9.21 -10.22 8.63
N PRO A 471 -8.50 -9.32 7.94
CA PRO A 471 -8.47 -7.92 8.31
C PRO A 471 -9.83 -7.26 8.07
N LEU A 472 -10.17 -6.20 8.80
CA LEU A 472 -11.38 -5.43 8.50
C LEU A 472 -11.11 -4.50 7.31
N ILE A 473 -11.89 -4.61 6.23
CA ILE A 473 -11.80 -3.68 5.11
C ILE A 473 -12.66 -2.46 5.42
N VAL A 474 -12.06 -1.28 5.39
CA VAL A 474 -12.70 -0.03 5.83
C VAL A 474 -12.43 1.08 4.81
N GLN A 475 -13.47 1.80 4.40
CA GLN A 475 -13.30 3.04 3.64
C GLN A 475 -12.75 4.17 4.52
N GLU A 476 -11.84 4.96 3.98
CA GLU A 476 -11.23 6.08 4.67
C GLU A 476 -12.29 7.10 5.16
N HIS A 477 -12.27 7.41 6.46
CA HIS A 477 -13.20 8.34 7.12
C HIS A 477 -12.53 8.97 8.36
N GLU A 478 -13.05 10.09 8.87
CA GLU A 478 -12.53 10.81 10.06
C GLU A 478 -12.44 9.91 11.30
N ASN A 479 -13.41 9.02 11.50
CA ASN A 479 -13.46 8.11 12.66
C ASN A 479 -12.46 6.93 12.58
N VAL A 480 -11.84 6.69 11.42
CA VAL A 480 -10.99 5.51 11.20
C VAL A 480 -9.76 5.53 12.09
N GLU A 481 -9.10 6.68 12.22
CA GLU A 481 -7.92 6.83 13.06
C GLU A 481 -8.22 6.44 14.50
N LYS A 482 -9.27 7.02 15.08
CA LYS A 482 -9.65 6.79 16.47
C LYS A 482 -10.04 5.33 16.71
N ALA A 483 -10.78 4.72 15.78
CA ALA A 483 -11.16 3.32 15.89
C ALA A 483 -9.95 2.36 15.81
N ILE A 484 -9.00 2.63 14.91
CA ILE A 484 -7.79 1.81 14.77
C ILE A 484 -6.85 2.00 15.97
N GLN A 485 -6.72 3.21 16.50
CA GLN A 485 -5.96 3.47 17.71
C GLN A 485 -6.49 2.71 18.93
N LEU A 486 -7.79 2.40 19.00
CA LEU A 486 -8.34 1.55 20.07
C LEU A 486 -7.91 0.08 19.97
N CYS A 487 -7.65 -0.44 18.77
CA CYS A 487 -7.40 -1.86 18.54
C CYS A 487 -5.93 -2.09 18.15
N HIS A 488 -5.05 -2.25 19.15
CA HIS A 488 -3.62 -2.40 18.90
C HIS A 488 -3.23 -3.72 18.23
N ASP A 489 -4.01 -4.76 18.42
CA ASP A 489 -3.74 -6.12 17.98
C ASP A 489 -4.53 -6.53 16.73
N ALA A 490 -5.38 -5.65 16.21
CA ALA A 490 -6.27 -5.94 15.09
C ALA A 490 -5.70 -5.47 13.75
N LYS A 491 -6.15 -6.10 12.67
CA LYS A 491 -5.66 -5.84 11.31
C LYS A 491 -6.71 -5.16 10.45
N PHE A 492 -6.26 -4.23 9.61
CA PHE A 492 -7.12 -3.39 8.79
C PHE A 492 -6.61 -3.26 7.35
N VAL A 493 -7.53 -3.19 6.39
CA VAL A 493 -7.25 -2.72 5.03
C VAL A 493 -7.99 -1.41 4.82
N LEU A 494 -7.24 -0.33 4.59
CA LEU A 494 -7.79 1.00 4.37
C LEU A 494 -7.94 1.27 2.87
N LEU A 495 -9.17 1.50 2.44
CA LEU A 495 -9.53 1.88 1.08
C LEU A 495 -9.67 3.40 0.99
N GLY A 496 -8.75 4.05 0.28
CA GLY A 496 -8.72 5.51 0.19
C GLY A 496 -7.72 6.02 -0.84
N GLU A 497 -6.95 7.04 -0.48
CA GLU A 497 -5.90 7.57 -1.37
C GLU A 497 -4.62 6.71 -1.42
N GLY A 498 -4.51 5.70 -0.55
CA GLY A 498 -3.32 4.86 -0.44
C GLY A 498 -2.09 5.59 0.13
N LYS A 499 -2.31 6.67 0.90
CA LYS A 499 -1.25 7.50 1.49
C LYS A 499 -1.02 7.16 2.95
N TYR A 500 0.25 7.21 3.33
CA TYR A 500 0.69 7.10 4.71
C TYR A 500 0.26 8.35 5.51
N LYS A 501 -0.13 8.17 6.77
CA LYS A 501 -0.54 9.25 7.69
C LYS A 501 0.30 9.24 8.96
N GLU A 502 0.44 10.41 9.59
CA GLU A 502 1.29 10.58 10.78
C GLU A 502 0.89 9.68 11.95
N TRP A 503 -0.41 9.46 12.17
CA TRP A 503 -0.89 8.57 13.25
C TRP A 503 -0.54 7.09 13.06
N MET A 504 -0.02 6.70 11.89
CA MET A 504 0.38 5.32 11.58
C MET A 504 1.84 5.03 11.96
N ILE A 505 2.58 5.97 12.54
CA ILE A 505 4.02 5.83 12.87
C ILE A 505 4.30 4.62 13.77
N ASP A 506 3.44 4.40 14.78
CA ASP A 506 3.62 3.30 15.73
C ASP A 506 3.02 1.97 15.23
N ARG A 507 2.70 1.87 13.93
CA ARG A 507 2.02 0.73 13.31
C ARG A 507 2.84 0.12 12.19
N SER A 508 2.75 -1.19 12.06
CA SER A 508 3.27 -1.86 10.87
C SER A 508 2.32 -1.60 9.68
N VAL A 509 2.82 -0.92 8.65
CA VAL A 509 2.03 -0.53 7.48
C VAL A 509 2.55 -1.23 6.23
N PHE A 510 1.66 -1.85 5.45
CA PHE A 510 1.95 -2.38 4.12
C PHE A 510 1.42 -1.43 3.05
N GLN A 511 2.32 -0.80 2.31
CA GLN A 511 1.99 0.12 1.21
C GLN A 511 2.68 -0.28 -0.09
N ASN A 512 3.87 -0.85 -0.01
CA ASN A 512 4.68 -1.24 -1.17
C ASN A 512 5.58 -2.42 -0.83
N LEU A 513 6.19 -3.02 -1.85
CA LEU A 513 7.03 -4.22 -1.71
C LEU A 513 8.23 -4.05 -0.78
N SER A 514 8.79 -2.84 -0.64
CA SER A 514 9.91 -2.61 0.29
C SER A 514 9.52 -2.86 1.75
N HIS A 515 8.24 -2.80 2.10
CA HIS A 515 7.80 -3.13 3.45
C HIS A 515 7.85 -4.64 3.74
N LEU A 516 7.92 -5.48 2.71
CA LEU A 516 8.11 -6.94 2.86
C LEU A 516 9.58 -7.32 3.07
N GLU A 517 10.52 -6.36 3.14
CA GLU A 517 11.95 -6.63 3.34
C GLU A 517 12.21 -7.40 4.65
N SER A 518 11.43 -7.12 5.70
CA SER A 518 11.47 -7.86 6.98
C SER A 518 10.95 -9.30 6.87
N LYS A 519 10.33 -9.68 5.75
CA LYS A 519 9.71 -10.99 5.49
C LYS A 519 10.24 -11.59 4.19
N LEU A 520 11.55 -11.85 4.18
CA LEU A 520 12.31 -12.33 3.02
C LEU A 520 11.61 -13.43 2.20
N ASP A 521 11.16 -14.50 2.85
CA ASP A 521 10.53 -15.64 2.14
C ASP A 521 9.25 -15.22 1.40
N LEU A 522 8.48 -14.31 1.99
CA LEU A 522 7.26 -13.80 1.41
C LEU A 522 7.54 -12.81 0.27
N CYS A 523 8.53 -11.94 0.45
CA CYS A 523 9.02 -11.07 -0.61
C CYS A 523 9.49 -11.89 -1.83
N GLU A 524 10.28 -12.95 -1.61
CA GLU A 524 10.72 -13.87 -2.68
C GLU A 524 9.53 -14.53 -3.40
N LYS A 525 8.53 -15.05 -2.67
CA LYS A 525 7.30 -15.61 -3.27
C LYS A 525 6.60 -14.60 -4.17
N VAL A 526 6.45 -13.35 -3.70
CA VAL A 526 5.82 -12.28 -4.48
C VAL A 526 6.63 -11.97 -5.74
N LEU A 527 7.95 -11.80 -5.62
CA LEU A 527 8.83 -11.51 -6.75
C LEU A 527 8.77 -12.60 -7.83
N GLN A 528 8.69 -13.87 -7.43
CA GLN A 528 8.70 -15.00 -8.35
C GLN A 528 7.35 -15.23 -9.05
N LYS A 529 6.23 -14.99 -8.37
CA LYS A 529 4.89 -15.34 -8.85
C LYS A 529 4.18 -14.18 -9.56
N PHE A 530 4.41 -12.94 -9.13
CA PHE A 530 3.69 -11.79 -9.68
C PHE A 530 4.35 -11.35 -10.99
N THR A 531 3.53 -10.98 -11.97
CA THR A 531 3.97 -10.73 -13.35
C THR A 531 3.50 -9.36 -13.85
N ILE A 532 4.33 -8.77 -14.70
CA ILE A 532 4.11 -7.48 -15.34
C ILE A 532 4.31 -7.61 -16.85
N SER A 533 3.50 -6.91 -17.62
CA SER A 533 3.68 -6.75 -19.07
C SER A 533 3.84 -5.27 -19.39
N LEU A 534 4.87 -4.93 -20.17
CA LEU A 534 5.18 -3.57 -20.56
C LEU A 534 4.83 -3.37 -22.05
N GLN A 535 3.87 -2.50 -22.34
CA GLN A 535 3.38 -2.13 -23.67
C GLN A 535 2.94 -3.29 -24.56
N GLY A 536 2.30 -4.30 -23.94
CA GLY A 536 1.85 -5.48 -24.67
C GLY A 536 2.98 -6.43 -25.09
N LYS A 537 4.16 -6.30 -24.47
CA LYS A 537 5.25 -7.28 -24.60
C LYS A 537 4.98 -8.51 -23.74
N ASP A 538 5.82 -9.52 -23.93
CA ASP A 538 5.75 -10.75 -23.16
C ASP A 538 5.93 -10.48 -21.65
N GLU A 539 5.17 -11.23 -20.86
CA GLU A 539 5.13 -11.09 -19.42
C GLU A 539 6.46 -11.49 -18.78
N ILE A 540 6.89 -10.71 -17.78
CA ILE A 540 8.03 -11.05 -16.92
C ILE A 540 7.59 -11.08 -15.47
N ASN A 541 8.26 -11.91 -14.66
CA ASN A 541 8.06 -11.88 -13.22
C ASN A 541 8.75 -10.65 -12.58
N LEU A 542 8.29 -10.28 -11.40
CA LEU A 542 8.83 -9.14 -10.66
C LEU A 542 10.29 -9.36 -10.22
N GLU A 543 10.74 -10.61 -10.04
CA GLU A 543 12.15 -10.95 -9.79
C GLU A 543 13.04 -10.48 -10.96
N THR A 544 12.65 -10.80 -12.19
CA THR A 544 13.37 -10.38 -13.40
C THR A 544 13.35 -8.86 -13.56
N ALA A 545 12.24 -8.20 -13.19
CA ALA A 545 12.13 -6.74 -13.19
C ALA A 545 12.99 -6.09 -12.09
N PHE A 546 13.06 -6.70 -10.90
CA PHE A 546 13.85 -6.22 -9.77
C PHE A 546 15.36 -6.32 -10.03
N GLU A 547 15.83 -7.41 -10.63
CA GLU A 547 17.23 -7.56 -11.05
C GLU A 547 17.68 -6.44 -12.00
N GLN A 548 16.75 -5.83 -12.72
CA GLN A 548 17.01 -4.73 -13.62
C GLN A 548 16.91 -3.39 -12.88
N ASN A 549 16.01 -3.27 -11.91
CA ASN A 549 15.78 -2.05 -11.16
C ASN A 549 15.50 -2.30 -9.67
N GLU A 550 16.51 -2.06 -8.84
CA GLU A 550 16.38 -2.26 -7.39
C GLU A 550 15.40 -1.28 -6.72
N VAL A 551 15.12 -0.15 -7.35
CA VAL A 551 14.16 0.84 -6.82
C VAL A 551 12.71 0.34 -7.01
N LEU A 552 12.49 -0.74 -7.76
CA LEU A 552 11.19 -1.35 -8.01
C LEU A 552 10.43 -1.66 -6.71
N LEU A 553 11.11 -2.10 -5.66
CA LEU A 553 10.48 -2.43 -4.37
C LEU A 553 9.75 -1.24 -3.76
N LYS A 554 10.27 -0.02 -3.92
CA LYS A 554 9.68 1.22 -3.38
C LYS A 554 8.53 1.73 -4.23
N HIS A 555 8.29 1.16 -5.40
CA HIS A 555 7.35 1.70 -6.38
C HIS A 555 6.20 0.75 -6.73
N VAL A 556 6.37 -0.56 -6.59
CA VAL A 556 5.25 -1.51 -6.70
C VAL A 556 4.47 -1.43 -5.39
N THR A 557 3.33 -0.76 -5.43
CA THR A 557 2.43 -0.61 -4.28
C THR A 557 1.53 -1.84 -4.15
N VAL A 558 0.82 -1.93 -3.04
CA VAL A 558 -0.23 -2.94 -2.83
C VAL A 558 -1.25 -2.94 -3.98
N ASN A 559 -1.49 -1.78 -4.60
CA ASN A 559 -2.46 -1.65 -5.69
C ASN A 559 -2.04 -2.39 -6.94
N GLU A 560 -0.78 -2.26 -7.34
CA GLU A 560 -0.26 -3.03 -8.47
C GLU A 560 -0.25 -4.53 -8.14
N LEU A 561 0.03 -4.92 -6.90
CA LEU A 561 -0.05 -6.33 -6.49
C LEU A 561 -1.49 -6.87 -6.55
N LEU A 562 -2.48 -6.08 -6.12
CA LEU A 562 -3.90 -6.43 -6.23
C LEU A 562 -4.27 -6.66 -7.70
N GLU A 563 -3.90 -5.76 -8.60
CA GLU A 563 -4.11 -5.94 -10.05
C GLU A 563 -3.41 -7.20 -10.58
N MET A 564 -2.16 -7.43 -10.16
CA MET A 564 -1.36 -8.60 -10.55
C MET A 564 -1.89 -9.93 -9.98
N SER A 565 -2.80 -9.89 -8.99
CA SER A 565 -3.40 -11.11 -8.42
C SER A 565 -4.41 -11.76 -9.37
N ASN A 566 -4.99 -10.99 -10.29
CA ASN A 566 -5.98 -11.45 -11.28
C ASN A 566 -5.38 -11.66 -12.69
N GLY A 567 -4.11 -11.32 -12.90
CA GLY A 567 -3.45 -11.41 -14.20
C GLY A 567 -2.09 -10.70 -14.18
N PRO A 568 -1.41 -10.52 -15.31
CA PRO A 568 -0.29 -9.58 -15.38
C PRO A 568 -0.78 -8.14 -15.21
N CYS A 569 -0.03 -7.29 -14.51
CA CYS A 569 -0.27 -5.85 -14.60
C CYS A 569 0.26 -5.35 -15.96
N CYS A 570 -0.65 -4.93 -16.83
CA CYS A 570 -0.33 -4.43 -18.17
C CYS A 570 -0.10 -2.92 -18.14
N ILE A 571 1.15 -2.49 -18.15
CA ILE A 571 1.51 -1.06 -18.21
C ILE A 571 1.75 -0.67 -19.66
N GLY A 572 1.02 0.32 -20.17
CA GLY A 572 1.22 0.79 -21.55
C GLY A 572 0.40 0.06 -22.62
N GLY A 573 -0.61 -0.72 -22.21
CA GLY A 573 -1.58 -1.35 -23.11
C GLY A 573 -1.37 -2.86 -23.29
N GLN A 574 -2.33 -3.50 -23.98
CA GLN A 574 -2.30 -4.93 -24.30
C GLN A 574 -1.43 -5.23 -25.52
N LYS A 575 -1.06 -6.51 -25.68
CA LYS A 575 -0.36 -7.01 -26.87
C LYS A 575 -1.20 -6.75 -28.11
N GLU A 576 -0.66 -5.96 -29.03
CA GLU A 576 -1.33 -5.71 -30.30
C GLU A 576 -1.36 -7.00 -31.14
N ALA A 577 -2.54 -7.37 -31.62
CA ALA A 577 -2.70 -8.49 -32.54
C ALA A 577 -2.39 -8.03 -33.97
N PHE A 578 -1.51 -8.75 -34.65
CA PHE A 578 -1.19 -8.50 -36.06
C PHE A 578 -1.62 -9.69 -36.91
N PRO A 579 -2.03 -9.47 -38.17
CA PRO A 579 -2.18 -10.56 -39.10
C PRO A 579 -0.84 -11.31 -39.23
N ASN A 580 -0.90 -12.64 -39.35
CA ASN A 580 0.28 -13.42 -39.66
C ASN A 580 0.93 -12.85 -40.92
N LEU A 581 2.25 -12.60 -40.88
CA LEU A 581 3.01 -12.15 -42.05
C LEU A 581 2.80 -13.19 -43.17
N TYR A 582 1.98 -12.84 -44.16
CA TYR A 582 1.63 -13.73 -45.27
C TYR A 582 2.65 -13.64 -46.43
N ILE A 583 3.60 -12.70 -46.34
CA ILE A 583 4.70 -12.51 -47.29
C ILE A 583 6.00 -12.46 -46.51
N GLU A 584 6.96 -13.30 -46.89
CA GLU A 584 8.34 -13.15 -46.40
C GLU A 584 8.94 -11.89 -47.02
N ARG A 585 9.33 -10.94 -46.16
CA ARG A 585 9.97 -9.70 -46.59
C ARG A 585 11.48 -9.85 -46.52
N ASN A 586 12.17 -9.16 -47.43
CA ASN A 586 13.61 -9.07 -47.44
C ASN A 586 14.02 -7.62 -47.15
N LEU A 587 14.81 -7.41 -46.11
CA LEU A 587 15.31 -6.10 -45.70
C LEU A 587 16.62 -5.82 -46.42
N SER A 588 16.74 -4.63 -47.01
CA SER A 588 17.99 -4.19 -47.63
C SER A 588 19.09 -4.05 -46.58
N VAL A 589 20.25 -4.65 -46.83
CA VAL A 589 21.44 -4.50 -45.98
C VAL A 589 22.48 -3.61 -46.65
N ASN A 590 23.24 -2.85 -45.86
CA ASN A 590 24.32 -2.03 -46.37
C ASN A 590 25.57 -2.91 -46.54
N VAL A 591 25.70 -3.52 -47.72
CA VAL A 591 26.91 -4.27 -48.08
C VAL A 591 27.86 -3.33 -48.82
N ILE A 592 29.13 -3.38 -48.45
CA ILE A 592 30.21 -2.64 -49.08
C ILE A 592 31.26 -3.63 -49.60
N ASP A 593 31.89 -3.28 -50.73
CA ASP A 593 33.03 -4.03 -51.26
C ASP A 593 34.23 -3.86 -50.31
N ILE A 594 34.95 -4.95 -50.01
CA ILE A 594 36.19 -4.94 -49.21
C ILE A 594 37.25 -4.00 -49.79
N LYS A 595 37.25 -3.72 -51.09
CA LYS A 595 38.11 -2.70 -51.72
C LYS A 595 37.92 -1.31 -51.12
N TYR A 596 36.81 -1.05 -50.43
CA TYR A 596 36.62 0.17 -49.65
C TYR A 596 37.76 0.42 -48.67
N LEU A 597 38.27 -0.65 -48.06
CA LEU A 597 39.30 -0.54 -47.03
C LEU A 597 40.60 0.08 -47.57
N GLU A 598 40.83 0.03 -48.89
CA GLU A 598 41.99 0.64 -49.57
C GLU A 598 41.87 2.17 -49.70
N HIS A 599 40.68 2.75 -49.47
CA HIS A 599 40.37 4.16 -49.70
C HIS A 599 40.02 4.92 -48.41
N VAL A 600 40.39 4.37 -47.26
CA VAL A 600 39.99 4.88 -45.95
C VAL A 600 40.94 5.99 -45.50
N ASN A 601 40.38 7.11 -45.06
CA ASN A 601 41.16 8.23 -44.54
C ASN A 601 41.94 7.85 -43.27
N GLN A 602 43.08 8.50 -43.05
CA GLN A 602 43.94 8.28 -41.87
C GLN A 602 43.26 8.63 -40.52
N ASP A 603 42.16 9.41 -40.54
CA ASP A 603 41.37 9.79 -39.37
C ASP A 603 40.25 8.78 -39.01
N THR A 604 40.22 7.65 -39.73
CA THR A 604 39.15 6.65 -39.64
C THR A 604 39.64 5.33 -39.07
N PHE A 605 38.95 4.86 -38.05
CA PHE A 605 39.22 3.61 -37.36
C PHE A 605 38.23 2.53 -37.81
N ILE A 606 38.70 1.37 -38.29
CA ILE A 606 37.81 0.31 -38.80
C ILE A 606 37.95 -0.95 -37.96
N ILE A 607 36.80 -1.46 -37.54
CA ILE A 607 36.66 -2.69 -36.77
C ILE A 607 35.86 -3.68 -37.61
N ILE A 608 36.44 -4.83 -37.89
CA ILE A 608 35.84 -5.88 -38.70
C ILE A 608 35.58 -7.10 -37.82
N ASN A 609 34.32 -7.45 -37.63
CA ASN A 609 33.94 -8.71 -37.01
C ASN A 609 34.03 -9.82 -38.05
N CYS A 610 35.06 -10.67 -37.95
CA CYS A 610 35.28 -11.78 -38.87
C CYS A 610 34.76 -13.12 -38.36
N GLU A 611 34.45 -13.22 -37.07
CA GLU A 611 34.12 -14.50 -36.41
C GLU A 611 35.18 -15.56 -36.79
N GLU A 612 34.77 -16.81 -37.02
CA GLU A 612 35.67 -17.92 -37.40
C GLU A 612 36.29 -17.75 -38.80
N ASN A 613 35.87 -16.76 -39.60
CA ASN A 613 36.29 -16.58 -40.99
C ASN A 613 37.46 -15.59 -41.17
N SER A 614 38.19 -15.26 -40.10
CA SER A 614 39.28 -14.28 -40.16
C SER A 614 40.38 -14.61 -41.18
N GLU A 615 40.62 -15.90 -41.45
CA GLU A 615 41.62 -16.36 -42.43
C GLU A 615 41.24 -16.07 -43.90
N GLN A 616 39.96 -15.82 -44.17
CA GLN A 616 39.46 -15.53 -45.52
C GLN A 616 39.55 -14.05 -45.88
N LEU A 617 39.86 -13.18 -44.91
CA LEU A 617 40.00 -11.74 -45.11
C LEU A 617 41.35 -11.43 -45.76
N LYS A 618 41.34 -11.09 -47.06
CA LYS A 618 42.52 -10.67 -47.81
C LYS A 618 42.56 -9.15 -47.93
N ILE A 619 43.27 -8.49 -47.02
CA ILE A 619 43.54 -7.05 -47.09
C ILE A 619 44.97 -6.83 -47.63
N SER A 620 45.17 -5.79 -48.44
CA SER A 620 46.48 -5.43 -48.99
C SER A 620 47.54 -5.18 -47.89
N ARG A 621 48.82 -5.40 -48.22
CA ARG A 621 49.98 -5.49 -47.30
C ARG A 621 50.26 -4.24 -46.45
N GLU A 622 49.59 -3.12 -46.66
CA GLU A 622 49.87 -1.85 -46.00
C GLU A 622 49.08 -1.64 -44.69
N HIS A 623 48.28 -2.63 -44.28
CA HIS A 623 47.36 -2.52 -43.16
C HIS A 623 47.77 -3.40 -41.98
N THR A 624 47.67 -2.88 -40.75
CA THR A 624 47.93 -3.64 -39.52
C THR A 624 46.63 -4.29 -39.05
N LEU A 625 46.62 -5.63 -38.96
CA LEU A 625 45.53 -6.42 -38.37
C LEU A 625 45.86 -6.70 -36.90
N ILE A 626 44.99 -6.25 -35.98
CA ILE A 626 45.15 -6.47 -34.54
C ILE A 626 43.93 -7.25 -34.03
N ASP A 627 44.13 -8.30 -33.24
CA ASP A 627 43.03 -8.97 -32.55
C ASP A 627 42.43 -8.01 -31.51
N ILE A 628 41.11 -7.96 -31.44
CA ILE A 628 40.42 -7.03 -30.56
C ILE A 628 40.73 -7.27 -29.07
N ASN A 629 40.95 -8.52 -28.65
CA ASN A 629 41.26 -8.83 -27.26
C ASN A 629 42.65 -8.31 -26.90
N ASP A 630 43.60 -8.47 -27.82
CA ASP A 630 44.96 -7.94 -27.67
C ASP A 630 44.95 -6.41 -27.58
N PHE A 631 44.15 -5.76 -28.43
CA PHE A 631 43.96 -4.31 -28.40
C PHE A 631 43.31 -3.82 -27.10
N ILE A 632 42.30 -4.53 -26.61
CA ILE A 632 41.61 -4.21 -25.37
C ILE A 632 42.50 -4.45 -24.14
N ALA A 633 43.42 -5.41 -24.19
CA ALA A 633 44.36 -5.71 -23.11
C ALA A 633 45.58 -4.76 -23.09
N ALA A 634 45.97 -4.16 -24.22
CA ALA A 634 47.12 -3.28 -24.31
C ALA A 634 47.01 -2.04 -23.38
N VAL A 635 48.08 -1.76 -22.62
CA VAL A 635 48.15 -0.67 -21.63
C VAL A 635 48.54 0.67 -22.28
N ASN A 636 49.37 0.65 -23.32
CA ASN A 636 49.75 1.81 -24.13
C ASN A 636 49.53 1.50 -25.62
N ILE A 637 49.02 2.49 -26.35
CA ILE A 637 48.83 2.40 -27.80
C ILE A 637 49.66 3.52 -28.41
N ASP A 638 50.74 3.16 -29.11
CA ASP A 638 51.46 4.13 -29.92
C ASP A 638 50.53 4.62 -31.03
N ILE A 639 50.48 5.94 -31.24
CA ILE A 639 49.64 6.54 -32.28
C ILE A 639 50.20 6.12 -33.64
N PHE A 640 49.63 5.08 -34.23
CA PHE A 640 50.05 4.56 -35.53
C PHE A 640 49.76 5.59 -36.63
N GLN A 641 50.73 5.82 -37.53
CA GLN A 641 50.62 6.76 -38.66
C GLN A 641 49.83 6.17 -39.86
N THR A 642 49.29 4.96 -39.74
CA THR A 642 48.58 4.22 -40.80
C THR A 642 47.18 3.79 -40.34
N PRO A 643 46.21 3.61 -41.26
CA PRO A 643 44.88 3.11 -40.92
C PRO A 643 44.96 1.74 -40.22
N ILE A 644 44.34 1.62 -39.05
CA ILE A 644 44.33 0.39 -38.25
C ILE A 644 43.04 -0.39 -38.50
N PHE A 645 43.19 -1.69 -38.76
CA PHE A 645 42.08 -2.62 -38.87
C PHE A 645 42.09 -3.55 -37.66
N ILE A 646 41.12 -3.40 -36.78
CA ILE A 646 40.93 -4.38 -35.70
C ILE A 646 40.05 -5.50 -36.21
N VAL A 647 40.53 -6.74 -36.11
CA VAL A 647 39.76 -7.94 -36.44
C VAL A 647 39.32 -8.62 -35.15
N SER A 648 38.05 -8.99 -35.07
CA SER A 648 37.55 -9.84 -34.00
C SER A 648 37.33 -11.26 -34.51
N LYS A 649 38.02 -12.24 -33.91
CA LYS A 649 37.80 -13.67 -34.14
C LYS A 649 36.56 -14.22 -33.41
N ASN A 650 36.09 -13.51 -32.38
CA ASN A 650 34.91 -13.89 -31.60
C ASN A 650 33.73 -12.95 -31.87
N LYS A 651 32.53 -13.40 -31.51
CA LYS A 651 31.32 -12.57 -31.55
C LYS A 651 31.54 -11.32 -30.71
N TYR A 652 31.48 -10.20 -31.39
CA TYR A 652 31.82 -8.89 -30.85
C TYR A 652 30.66 -8.22 -30.12
N SER A 653 30.91 -7.64 -28.94
CA SER A 653 29.89 -6.94 -28.16
C SER A 653 29.95 -5.41 -28.33
N ASP A 654 28.82 -4.74 -28.05
CA ASP A 654 28.78 -3.28 -27.95
C ASP A 654 29.66 -2.72 -26.83
N PHE A 655 29.97 -3.55 -25.83
CA PHE A 655 30.89 -3.19 -24.77
C PHE A 655 32.30 -2.95 -25.31
N ASP A 656 32.78 -3.89 -26.10
CA ASP A 656 34.11 -3.91 -26.68
C ASP A 656 34.31 -2.77 -27.68
N PHE A 657 33.31 -2.46 -28.51
CA PHE A 657 33.36 -1.31 -29.43
C PHE A 657 33.59 0.01 -28.75
N GLN A 658 32.83 0.28 -27.69
CA GLN A 658 32.99 1.53 -26.97
C GLN A 658 34.32 1.58 -26.23
N LYS A 659 34.83 0.42 -25.76
CA LYS A 659 36.14 0.33 -25.13
C LYS A 659 37.27 0.65 -26.13
N VAL A 660 37.15 0.16 -27.37
CA VAL A 660 38.03 0.54 -28.49
C VAL A 660 37.95 2.04 -28.75
N CYS A 661 36.75 2.59 -28.97
CA CYS A 661 36.57 4.02 -29.22
C CYS A 661 37.13 4.91 -28.10
N SER A 662 36.95 4.52 -26.83
CA SER A 662 37.46 5.28 -25.69
C SER A 662 38.98 5.26 -25.57
N LYS A 663 39.64 4.21 -26.07
CA LYS A 663 41.09 4.06 -26.04
C LYS A 663 41.80 4.84 -27.15
N THR A 664 41.06 5.31 -28.16
CA THR A 664 41.63 5.99 -29.34
C THR A 664 40.95 7.34 -29.60
N PRO A 665 41.04 8.31 -28.66
CA PRO A 665 40.34 9.59 -28.78
C PRO A 665 40.81 10.47 -29.95
N GLY A 666 41.96 10.16 -30.58
CA GLY A 666 42.51 10.93 -31.70
C GLY A 666 41.82 10.71 -33.06
N PHE A 667 40.97 9.69 -33.19
CA PHE A 667 40.24 9.40 -34.42
C PHE A 667 38.87 10.08 -34.40
N GLN A 668 38.50 10.69 -35.53
CA GLN A 668 37.20 11.36 -35.67
C GLN A 668 36.10 10.40 -36.11
N ASN A 669 36.46 9.34 -36.84
CA ASN A 669 35.51 8.42 -37.46
C ASN A 669 35.76 6.98 -36.99
N PHE A 670 34.72 6.28 -36.54
CA PHE A 670 34.78 4.85 -36.23
C PHE A 670 33.78 4.08 -37.06
N ASN A 671 34.23 3.06 -37.78
CA ASN A 671 33.37 2.16 -38.56
C ASN A 671 33.43 0.74 -37.97
N HIS A 672 32.27 0.11 -37.85
CA HIS A 672 32.16 -1.30 -37.52
C HIS A 672 31.45 -2.03 -38.64
N SER A 673 32.11 -3.07 -39.16
CA SER A 673 31.61 -3.91 -40.23
C SER A 673 31.68 -5.38 -39.84
N LYS A 674 30.78 -6.20 -40.37
CA LYS A 674 30.79 -7.66 -40.28
C LYS A 674 31.30 -8.23 -41.60
N PHE A 675 32.26 -9.13 -41.52
CA PHE A 675 32.72 -9.87 -42.69
C PHE A 675 31.62 -10.83 -43.17
N LEU A 676 31.26 -10.73 -44.45
CA LEU A 676 30.30 -11.66 -45.06
C LEU A 676 31.03 -12.74 -45.87
N ASP A 677 31.95 -12.31 -46.72
CA ASP A 677 32.73 -13.18 -47.59
C ASP A 677 34.01 -12.47 -48.08
N SER A 678 34.79 -13.16 -48.91
CA SER A 678 36.07 -12.66 -49.46
C SER A 678 36.03 -11.33 -50.22
N LYS A 679 34.85 -10.80 -50.55
CA LYS A 679 34.66 -9.53 -51.30
C LYS A 679 33.77 -8.53 -50.58
N ASN A 680 32.98 -8.95 -49.59
CA ASN A 680 31.88 -8.17 -49.06
C ASN A 680 31.95 -8.00 -47.54
N LEU A 681 31.68 -6.79 -47.08
CA LEU A 681 31.42 -6.47 -45.67
C LEU A 681 29.99 -5.95 -45.51
N GLU A 682 29.29 -6.41 -44.49
CA GLU A 682 28.07 -5.76 -44.02
C GLU A 682 28.47 -4.62 -43.08
N TRP A 683 28.08 -3.41 -43.41
CA TRP A 683 28.33 -2.27 -42.55
C TRP A 683 27.28 -2.21 -41.43
N VAL A 684 27.74 -2.29 -40.18
CA VAL A 684 26.91 -2.42 -38.98
C VAL A 684 26.64 -1.08 -38.32
N ARG A 685 27.67 -0.25 -38.08
CA ARG A 685 27.52 1.08 -37.47
C ARG A 685 28.69 2.03 -37.73
N ASN A 686 28.48 3.31 -37.46
CA ASN A 686 29.52 4.35 -37.47
C ASN A 686 29.35 5.33 -36.28
N VAL A 687 30.45 5.88 -35.77
CA VAL A 687 30.46 7.07 -34.91
C VAL A 687 31.00 8.28 -35.70
N MET A 688 30.13 9.29 -35.92
CA MET A 688 30.29 10.55 -36.69
C MET A 688 29.78 10.56 -38.16
N MET A 689 29.67 11.76 -38.76
CA MET A 689 28.95 11.98 -40.02
C MET A 689 29.78 11.55 -41.24
N LEU A 690 29.23 10.64 -42.05
CA LEU A 690 29.87 10.21 -43.30
C LEU A 690 29.48 11.08 -44.47
N VAL A 691 30.48 11.59 -45.18
CA VAL A 691 30.25 12.32 -46.44
C VAL A 691 30.23 11.38 -47.66
N ASN A 692 30.75 10.15 -47.61
CA ASN A 692 31.06 9.39 -48.85
C ASN A 692 30.57 7.94 -49.02
N CYS A 693 29.76 7.35 -48.13
CA CYS A 693 29.40 5.92 -48.26
C CYS A 693 28.42 5.56 -49.39
N LYS A 694 27.73 6.53 -50.01
CA LYS A 694 26.83 6.25 -51.16
C LYS A 694 27.57 5.71 -52.39
N ILE A 695 28.86 5.99 -52.53
CA ILE A 695 29.66 5.63 -53.71
C ILE A 695 30.04 4.14 -53.70
N ILE A 696 29.99 3.48 -52.53
CA ILE A 696 30.63 2.17 -52.30
C ILE A 696 29.61 1.08 -51.90
N LYS A 697 28.34 1.44 -51.74
CA LYS A 697 27.27 0.48 -51.42
C LYS A 697 26.99 -0.42 -52.62
N LEU A 698 27.06 -1.73 -52.40
CA LEU A 698 26.63 -2.73 -53.37
C LEU A 698 25.10 -2.82 -53.35
N ASN A 699 24.50 -2.75 -54.54
CA ASN A 699 23.06 -2.93 -54.71
C ASN A 699 22.68 -4.42 -54.64
N ASN A 700 21.42 -4.71 -54.29
CA ASN A 700 20.79 -6.05 -54.33
C ASN A 700 21.14 -7.05 -53.21
N HIS A 701 21.71 -6.61 -52.09
CA HIS A 701 21.83 -7.46 -50.91
C HIS A 701 20.65 -7.26 -49.96
N SER A 702 20.02 -8.37 -49.55
CA SER A 702 18.92 -8.35 -48.60
C SER A 702 18.97 -9.55 -47.67
N LYS A 703 18.38 -9.41 -46.47
CA LYS A 703 18.21 -10.48 -45.49
C LYS A 703 16.74 -10.74 -45.24
N ASN A 704 16.39 -11.99 -44.96
CA ASN A 704 15.02 -12.33 -44.59
C ASN A 704 14.63 -11.58 -43.31
N GLU A 705 13.42 -11.02 -43.26
CA GLU A 705 12.89 -10.34 -42.07
C GLU A 705 12.91 -11.28 -40.85
N LYS A 706 12.74 -12.60 -41.02
CA LYS A 706 12.86 -13.58 -39.92
C LYS A 706 14.26 -13.59 -39.29
N GLU A 707 15.30 -13.43 -40.10
CA GLU A 707 16.67 -13.36 -39.60
C GLU A 707 16.90 -12.10 -38.78
N PHE A 708 16.16 -11.01 -39.04
CA PHE A 708 16.23 -9.79 -38.25
C PHE A 708 15.94 -10.05 -36.76
N TRP A 709 14.97 -10.92 -36.46
CA TRP A 709 14.62 -11.30 -35.10
C TRP A 709 15.70 -12.12 -34.40
N SER A 710 16.49 -12.88 -35.16
CA SER A 710 17.57 -13.73 -34.64
C SER A 710 18.81 -12.93 -34.19
N PHE A 711 19.02 -11.75 -34.77
CA PHE A 711 20.16 -10.89 -34.42
C PHE A 711 20.01 -10.14 -33.10
N GLY A 712 18.84 -10.21 -32.46
CA GLY A 712 18.63 -9.67 -31.12
C GLY A 712 19.00 -8.19 -30.99
N PHE A 713 19.04 -7.74 -29.74
CA PHE A 713 19.11 -6.34 -29.30
C PHE A 713 20.31 -5.50 -29.80
N SER A 714 21.25 -6.07 -30.58
CA SER A 714 22.43 -5.40 -31.14
C SER A 714 22.19 -4.68 -32.47
N ASN A 715 21.04 -4.89 -33.12
CA ASN A 715 20.72 -4.16 -34.35
C ASN A 715 20.16 -2.77 -34.03
N HIS A 716 20.99 -1.74 -34.22
CA HIS A 716 20.55 -0.35 -34.33
C HIS A 716 20.02 -0.12 -35.76
N ILE A 717 18.81 -0.60 -36.06
CA ILE A 717 18.17 -0.20 -37.32
C ILE A 717 17.90 1.30 -37.25
N ASN A 718 18.63 2.08 -38.03
CA ASN A 718 18.48 3.52 -38.05
C ASN A 718 17.42 4.00 -39.05
N LEU A 719 17.10 3.20 -40.08
CA LEU A 719 16.17 3.56 -41.15
C LEU A 719 15.47 2.34 -41.79
N ILE A 720 14.13 2.36 -41.84
CA ILE A 720 13.32 1.45 -42.68
C ILE A 720 12.63 2.31 -43.73
N THR A 721 12.90 2.04 -45.01
CA THR A 721 12.35 2.79 -46.16
C THR A 721 11.68 1.85 -47.14
N ASP A 722 10.45 2.17 -47.55
CA ASP A 722 9.73 1.41 -48.57
C ASP A 722 8.55 2.23 -49.13
N ASP A 723 7.86 1.72 -50.13
CA ASP A 723 6.67 2.35 -50.69
C ASP A 723 5.50 2.40 -49.67
N PRO A 724 4.55 3.33 -49.84
CA PRO A 724 3.31 3.34 -49.06
C PRO A 724 2.56 2.00 -49.18
N GLY A 725 2.05 1.48 -48.06
CA GLY A 725 1.30 0.22 -48.04
C GLY A 725 2.15 -1.06 -47.88
N MET A 726 3.48 -0.97 -47.86
CA MET A 726 4.36 -2.14 -47.66
C MET A 726 4.43 -2.66 -46.21
N GLY A 727 3.62 -2.07 -45.31
CA GLY A 727 3.47 -2.55 -43.94
C GLY A 727 4.62 -2.17 -42.99
N LYS A 728 5.23 -0.99 -43.21
CA LYS A 728 6.26 -0.39 -42.33
C LYS A 728 5.76 -0.20 -40.89
N THR A 729 4.51 0.23 -40.74
CA THR A 729 3.86 0.44 -39.45
C THR A 729 3.67 -0.87 -38.71
N GLU A 730 3.17 -1.90 -39.40
CA GLU A 730 2.94 -3.25 -38.88
C GLU A 730 4.25 -3.90 -38.46
N LEU A 731 5.32 -3.75 -39.26
CA LEU A 731 6.67 -4.18 -38.90
C LEU A 731 7.14 -3.50 -37.61
N THR A 732 7.04 -2.17 -37.52
CA THR A 732 7.47 -1.40 -36.33
C THR A 732 6.73 -1.84 -35.06
N LYS A 733 5.42 -2.07 -35.16
CA LYS A 733 4.61 -2.54 -34.05
C LYS A 733 4.91 -4.01 -33.69
N SER A 734 5.18 -4.85 -34.68
CA SER A 734 5.68 -6.21 -34.44
C SER A 734 7.02 -6.16 -33.70
N LEU A 735 7.95 -5.29 -34.13
CA LEU A 735 9.26 -5.10 -33.52
C LEU A 735 9.15 -4.63 -32.07
N LYS A 736 8.18 -3.76 -31.78
CA LYS A 736 7.82 -3.40 -30.40
C LYS A 736 7.45 -4.65 -29.60
N ASN A 737 6.53 -5.46 -30.09
CA ASN A 737 6.02 -6.63 -29.36
C ASN A 737 7.11 -7.70 -29.13
N GLY A 738 7.99 -7.92 -30.10
CA GLY A 738 9.13 -8.86 -29.97
C GLY A 738 10.37 -8.26 -29.30
N CYS A 739 10.36 -6.97 -28.97
CA CYS A 739 11.46 -6.34 -28.24
C CYS A 739 11.50 -6.84 -26.78
N CYS A 740 12.68 -6.77 -26.16
CA CYS A 740 12.89 -7.16 -24.77
C CYS A 740 11.84 -6.44 -23.92
N SER A 741 11.22 -7.19 -23.03
CA SER A 741 10.32 -6.66 -22.00
C SER A 741 10.99 -5.56 -21.16
N LYS A 742 12.33 -5.49 -21.15
CA LYS A 742 13.12 -4.46 -20.47
C LYS A 742 13.01 -3.06 -21.09
N TYR A 743 12.86 -2.96 -22.41
CA TYR A 743 12.85 -1.65 -23.08
C TYR A 743 11.45 -1.04 -23.09
N TRP A 744 11.33 0.26 -22.85
CA TRP A 744 10.15 1.01 -23.24
C TRP A 744 10.29 1.45 -24.69
N THR A 745 9.33 1.09 -25.51
CA THR A 745 9.31 1.38 -26.93
C THR A 745 8.30 2.49 -27.21
N VAL A 746 8.78 3.65 -27.62
CA VAL A 746 7.95 4.78 -28.04
C VAL A 746 7.80 4.72 -29.55
N ILE A 747 6.56 4.74 -30.04
CA ILE A 747 6.28 4.89 -31.47
C ILE A 747 5.67 6.27 -31.63
N MET A 748 6.33 7.15 -32.39
CA MET A 748 5.85 8.50 -32.66
C MET A 748 5.28 8.60 -34.07
N ASN A 749 4.07 9.10 -34.18
CA ASN A 749 3.47 9.51 -35.45
C ASN A 749 3.92 10.95 -35.78
N PRO A 750 4.18 11.30 -37.06
CA PRO A 750 4.53 12.65 -37.47
C PRO A 750 3.60 13.74 -36.97
N GLN A 751 2.29 13.46 -36.95
CA GLN A 751 1.28 14.43 -36.52
C GLN A 751 1.46 14.77 -35.03
N ASP A 752 1.77 13.77 -34.22
CA ASP A 752 2.00 13.93 -32.79
C ASP A 752 3.29 14.73 -32.53
N ILE A 753 4.35 14.46 -33.29
CA ILE A 753 5.62 15.20 -33.25
C ILE A 753 5.38 16.67 -33.64
N ASN A 754 4.72 16.91 -34.77
CA ASN A 754 4.45 18.27 -35.25
C ASN A 754 3.58 19.05 -34.24
N SER A 755 2.59 18.40 -33.64
CA SER A 755 1.75 18.97 -32.58
C SER A 755 2.56 19.30 -31.32
N LEU A 756 3.39 18.36 -30.85
CA LEU A 756 4.27 18.54 -29.70
C LEU A 756 5.18 19.76 -29.90
N PHE A 757 5.92 19.82 -31.01
CA PHE A 757 6.83 20.94 -31.26
C PHE A 757 6.11 22.27 -31.48
N LYS A 758 4.86 22.27 -31.95
CA LYS A 758 4.02 23.48 -31.98
C LYS A 758 3.68 23.96 -30.57
N THR A 759 3.38 23.06 -29.65
CA THR A 759 3.10 23.41 -28.24
C THR A 759 4.37 23.79 -27.45
N LEU A 760 5.52 23.24 -27.83
CA LEU A 760 6.81 23.52 -27.19
C LEU A 760 7.39 24.89 -27.60
N GLN A 761 7.04 25.41 -28.79
CA GLN A 761 7.43 26.75 -29.24
C GLN A 761 6.92 27.88 -28.32
N THR A 762 5.91 27.60 -27.50
CA THR A 762 5.31 28.59 -26.57
C THR A 762 5.70 28.35 -25.11
N CYS A 763 6.61 27.43 -24.82
CA CYS A 763 6.99 27.03 -23.46
C CYS A 763 8.41 27.45 -23.09
N ASP A 764 8.64 27.70 -21.81
CA ASP A 764 9.98 27.94 -21.27
C ASP A 764 10.85 26.67 -21.33
N ALA A 765 12.17 26.83 -21.42
CA ALA A 765 13.13 25.74 -21.55
C ALA A 765 13.06 24.71 -20.39
N SER A 766 12.68 25.15 -19.18
CA SER A 766 12.48 24.27 -18.01
C SER A 766 11.24 23.37 -18.12
N ASP A 767 10.23 23.78 -18.87
CA ASP A 767 8.99 23.02 -19.09
C ASP A 767 9.10 22.03 -20.28
N TYR A 768 10.13 22.22 -21.10
CA TYR A 768 10.34 21.47 -22.34
C TYR A 768 10.50 19.96 -22.11
N LEU A 769 11.34 19.58 -21.14
CA LEU A 769 11.58 18.20 -20.75
C LEU A 769 10.33 17.55 -20.14
N ASN A 770 9.64 18.24 -19.23
CA ASN A 770 8.42 17.71 -18.61
C ASN A 770 7.32 17.46 -19.63
N ARG A 771 7.10 18.38 -20.58
CA ARG A 771 6.10 18.20 -21.65
C ARG A 771 6.48 17.08 -22.61
N PHE A 772 7.76 16.93 -22.92
CA PHE A 772 8.23 15.82 -23.73
C PHE A 772 8.11 14.47 -23.01
N GLU A 773 8.40 14.41 -21.71
CA GLU A 773 8.18 13.22 -20.88
C GLU A 773 6.69 12.84 -20.86
N LEU A 774 5.80 13.80 -20.62
CA LEU A 774 4.34 13.61 -20.66
C LEU A 774 3.86 13.13 -22.04
N PHE A 775 4.50 13.59 -23.11
CA PHE A 775 4.22 13.16 -24.47
C PHE A 775 4.68 11.72 -24.75
N ILE A 776 5.92 11.34 -24.38
CA ILE A 776 6.42 9.95 -24.44
C ILE A 776 5.51 9.01 -23.66
N LEU A 777 5.00 9.51 -22.55
CA LEU A 777 4.07 8.83 -21.68
C LEU A 777 2.68 8.68 -22.25
N ASN A 778 2.41 9.17 -23.47
CA ASN A 778 1.13 9.19 -24.18
C ASN A 778 -0.02 9.80 -23.34
N GLN A 779 -0.79 10.72 -23.92
CA GLN A 779 -2.03 11.19 -23.29
C GLN A 779 -2.97 10.01 -22.90
N LYS A 780 -2.88 8.89 -23.62
CA LYS A 780 -3.58 7.65 -23.29
C LYS A 780 -3.18 7.03 -21.94
N TYR A 781 -1.98 7.22 -21.40
CA TYR A 781 -1.54 6.59 -20.14
C TYR A 781 -1.54 7.54 -18.93
N LEU A 782 -1.96 8.80 -19.12
CA LEU A 782 -2.11 9.80 -18.04
C LEU A 782 -3.06 9.33 -16.92
N HIS A 783 -4.06 8.51 -17.24
CA HIS A 783 -5.01 7.96 -16.27
C HIS A 783 -4.36 6.96 -15.28
N LEU A 784 -3.15 6.48 -15.57
CA LEU A 784 -2.39 5.56 -14.71
C LEU A 784 -1.50 6.33 -13.71
N GLY A 785 -1.97 7.44 -13.14
CA GLY A 785 -1.16 8.42 -12.40
C GLY A 785 -0.14 7.87 -11.38
N HIS A 786 -0.43 6.75 -10.72
CA HIS A 786 0.52 6.08 -9.82
C HIS A 786 1.58 5.25 -10.56
N CYS A 787 1.17 4.48 -11.57
CA CYS A 787 2.08 3.76 -12.47
C CYS A 787 2.99 4.73 -13.24
N LEU A 788 2.56 5.97 -13.47
CA LEU A 788 3.36 7.03 -14.11
C LEU A 788 4.64 7.34 -13.33
N LYS A 789 4.61 7.32 -11.99
CA LYS A 789 5.79 7.57 -11.14
C LYS A 789 6.74 6.38 -11.13
N PHE A 790 6.20 5.16 -10.99
CA PHE A 790 6.92 3.90 -11.18
C PHE A 790 7.62 3.90 -12.54
N PHE A 791 6.87 4.25 -13.58
CA PHE A 791 7.33 4.29 -14.96
C PHE A 791 8.38 5.35 -15.23
N LYS A 792 8.16 6.58 -14.74
CA LYS A 792 9.10 7.70 -14.86
C LYS A 792 10.46 7.30 -14.29
N ASN A 793 10.48 6.60 -13.15
CA ASN A 793 11.71 6.12 -12.54
C ASN A 793 12.30 4.90 -13.25
N MET A 794 11.48 3.95 -13.69
CA MET A 794 11.95 2.75 -14.39
C MET A 794 12.58 3.08 -15.75
N CYS A 795 11.91 3.92 -16.55
CA CYS A 795 12.30 4.12 -17.94
C CYS A 795 13.31 5.27 -18.09
N LEU A 796 13.07 6.44 -17.49
CA LEU A 796 13.94 7.61 -17.68
C LEU A 796 15.29 7.47 -16.98
N LYS A 797 15.37 6.76 -15.84
CA LYS A 797 16.65 6.62 -15.11
C LYS A 797 17.53 5.50 -15.68
N GLN A 798 16.97 4.51 -16.36
CA GLN A 798 17.73 3.33 -16.82
C GLN A 798 18.11 3.34 -18.30
N LYS A 799 17.71 4.39 -19.05
CA LYS A 799 18.09 4.58 -20.46
C LYS A 799 17.64 3.43 -21.38
N GLN A 800 16.61 2.70 -20.96
CA GLN A 800 16.04 1.56 -21.68
C GLN A 800 14.89 2.04 -22.59
N HIS A 801 15.18 3.00 -23.48
CA HIS A 801 14.20 3.49 -24.44
C HIS A 801 14.57 3.09 -25.87
N ARG A 802 13.58 2.66 -26.64
CA ARG A 802 13.65 2.57 -28.09
C ARG A 802 12.62 3.52 -28.68
N LEU A 803 13.06 4.40 -29.56
CA LEU A 803 12.18 5.33 -30.24
C LEU A 803 12.08 4.96 -31.71
N HIS A 804 10.85 4.72 -32.18
CA HIS A 804 10.53 4.58 -33.59
C HIS A 804 9.76 5.82 -34.05
N VAL A 805 10.26 6.49 -35.07
CA VAL A 805 9.58 7.64 -35.69
C VAL A 805 9.04 7.21 -37.05
N GLY A 806 7.72 7.07 -37.21
CA GLY A 806 7.09 6.73 -38.50
C GLY A 806 7.04 7.91 -39.47
N HIS A 807 6.95 7.63 -40.78
CA HIS A 807 6.61 8.58 -41.85
C HIS A 807 7.36 9.93 -41.75
N THR A 808 8.68 9.87 -41.65
CA THR A 808 9.52 11.05 -41.37
C THR A 808 9.48 12.11 -42.47
N ASP A 809 9.01 11.76 -43.66
CA ASP A 809 8.71 12.66 -44.77
C ASP A 809 7.56 13.64 -44.46
N GLU A 810 6.65 13.28 -43.55
CA GLU A 810 5.55 14.15 -43.08
C GLU A 810 5.97 15.10 -41.93
N ILE A 811 7.19 14.97 -41.41
CA ILE A 811 7.71 15.80 -40.33
C ILE A 811 8.40 17.02 -40.92
N LEU A 812 8.03 18.22 -40.46
CA LEU A 812 8.76 19.43 -40.85
C LEU A 812 10.23 19.29 -40.47
N THR A 813 11.15 19.57 -41.40
CA THR A 813 12.60 19.38 -41.20
C THR A 813 13.12 19.99 -39.89
N LYS A 814 12.63 21.18 -39.51
CA LYS A 814 12.97 21.83 -38.23
C LYS A 814 12.53 21.02 -36.99
N ASN A 815 11.39 20.34 -37.06
CA ASN A 815 10.87 19.51 -35.97
C ASN A 815 11.61 18.16 -35.92
N LEU A 816 12.06 17.65 -37.07
CA LEU A 816 12.91 16.46 -37.13
C LEU A 816 14.27 16.73 -36.47
N TYR A 817 14.88 17.89 -36.74
CA TYR A 817 16.10 18.32 -36.04
C TYR A 817 15.87 18.50 -34.54
N ALA A 818 14.79 19.18 -34.14
CA ALA A 818 14.46 19.35 -32.72
C ALA A 818 14.19 18.01 -32.01
N ALA A 819 13.54 17.06 -32.68
CA ALA A 819 13.38 15.70 -32.17
C ALA A 819 14.74 15.02 -32.01
N SER A 820 15.58 15.04 -33.04
CA SER A 820 16.94 14.50 -33.01
C SER A 820 17.77 15.09 -31.86
N ASP A 821 17.76 16.42 -31.70
CA ASP A 821 18.47 17.11 -30.64
C ASP A 821 17.95 16.72 -29.27
N LEU A 822 16.63 16.60 -29.11
CA LEU A 822 16.06 16.21 -27.84
C LEU A 822 16.34 14.74 -27.50
N ILE A 823 16.35 13.85 -28.48
CA ILE A 823 16.79 12.46 -28.28
C ILE A 823 18.27 12.43 -27.90
N SER A 824 19.07 13.30 -28.53
CA SER A 824 20.46 13.53 -28.17
C SER A 824 20.58 14.06 -26.74
N MET A 825 19.73 14.99 -26.30
CA MET A 825 19.68 15.52 -24.93
C MET A 825 19.27 14.45 -23.91
N LEU A 826 18.27 13.62 -24.20
CA LEU A 826 17.92 12.46 -23.37
C LEU A 826 19.05 11.43 -23.32
N SER A 827 19.93 11.42 -24.32
CA SER A 827 21.14 10.60 -24.32
C SER A 827 22.34 11.27 -23.63
N GLN A 828 22.38 12.61 -23.54
CA GLN A 828 23.52 13.44 -23.09
C GLN A 828 23.35 14.03 -21.68
N GLY A 829 22.16 14.51 -21.29
CA GLY A 829 21.85 15.07 -19.96
C GLY A 829 22.07 14.10 -18.80
N PHE A 830 22.35 12.84 -19.11
CA PHE A 830 22.64 11.77 -18.17
C PHE A 830 24.11 11.29 -18.22
N ARG A 831 25.04 12.09 -18.76
CA ARG A 831 26.49 11.79 -18.80
C ARG A 831 27.24 12.13 -17.51
N SER A 832 26.64 12.89 -16.59
CA SER A 832 27.29 13.27 -15.31
C SER A 832 27.39 12.13 -14.28
N VAL A 833 26.80 10.96 -14.56
CA VAL A 833 26.94 9.73 -13.77
C VAL A 833 27.20 8.60 -14.77
N GLY A 834 28.47 8.22 -14.95
CA GLY A 834 28.93 7.50 -16.14
C GLY A 834 28.33 6.11 -16.35
N TYR A 835 27.30 5.99 -17.21
CA TYR A 835 26.88 4.78 -17.95
C TYR A 835 26.00 5.16 -19.19
N ARG A 836 25.76 4.26 -20.15
CA ARG A 836 25.59 4.45 -21.64
C ARG A 836 24.20 4.87 -22.21
N LYS A 837 24.20 5.25 -23.51
CA LYS A 837 23.29 6.06 -24.38
C LYS A 837 21.91 5.47 -24.79
N ALA A 838 20.96 6.32 -25.22
CA ALA A 838 19.68 5.98 -25.90
C ALA A 838 19.86 5.78 -27.42
N THR A 839 18.99 4.97 -28.06
CA THR A 839 19.03 4.66 -29.52
C THR A 839 17.82 5.28 -30.24
N LEU A 840 18.08 6.01 -31.33
CA LEU A 840 17.05 6.56 -32.24
C LEU A 840 16.91 5.66 -33.47
N GLU A 841 15.70 5.25 -33.80
CA GLU A 841 15.36 4.55 -35.04
C GLU A 841 14.38 5.45 -35.85
N VAL A 842 14.84 5.97 -36.98
CA VAL A 842 14.07 6.85 -37.88
C VAL A 842 13.39 5.96 -38.93
N LEU A 843 12.16 6.25 -39.40
CA LEU A 843 11.50 5.52 -40.50
C LEU A 843 11.06 6.55 -41.54
N SER A 844 11.52 6.45 -42.79
CA SER A 844 10.97 7.26 -43.89
C SER A 844 10.01 6.41 -44.71
#